data_AF-A0A8S1MYJ8-F1
#
_entry.id   AF-A0A8S1MYJ8-F1
#
_cell.length_a   1.000
_cell.length_b   1.000
_cell.length_c   1.000
_cell.angle_alpha   90.00
_cell.angle_beta   90.00
_cell.angle_gamma   90.00
#
_symmetry.space_group_name_H-M   'P 1'
#
loop_
_entity.id
_entity.type
_entity.pdbx_description
1 polymer ?
#
loop_
_entity_poly.entity_id
_entity_poly.type
_entity_poly.pdbx_seq_one_letter_code
_entity_poly.pdbx_strand_id
1 'polypeptide(L)'
;MLYAKLQSYVGEEFLIKTLPIQLSNFPSTRGIRIMKCPNNPLIIGELKLQEDLYQFSIIPHTELQVENQVVTKETILTNFSRIYIPCKECHIKHYYTFILPLREPLKYEGQRATQTQFNRVHDKVLYSKWTQEEKEMLKKLILQFGYGRWNKLQQLKFVNKSKQEIKAFANSLLRSIVELLVNYDLGAGIVNLIEENPDDIYIETNQKDWELQNLKQKLISISKRILMLAKIREFIKKFKEHQFKNLGIKDKSQLKWDYLLGFIPSSSFYSQRPSIWWTRKHDSDLIRGVYQYGYTNHLMIKEANDLCFKDLSTSQNYQEFPFPETLNKRVKKLVQIIQKFDGFYDFDNLAQSDDEEEKSWSIAEKQALFNLLCDYGVPIGVDGRQNWQELKDKLILKINKFDKNLNQLEKMVQTIRTRCEQMLMKHKEKEFLESDSSDLEIELPPSSIGEIREEQGDEFQISYSDSQKFSKQTNMLHFIRKNILPQNQALFQQHIQQVEKELFINIPDYDPKIHDIQIIIILSQTGFNGLQPITLSNINTIMTTEQILNRIEQLCSFFKKIRDQTNIKRKPELKDDQQKKIKLNSTGGVNEIQLPYQVSTSLKLLSLGKIIPSPAYHSEHNLFPVGYKSIRTHASMFTKGKRCQYTCEILEGSDGKPLFKVTSEEDVDNPIIKNSCTGCWVHIYNRINELQEHKKSKVTISGTDRFGLLEANVQRYLEELPNAELCSKYKFKYRSVAQDF
;
A
#
# COMPACT_ATOMS: atom_id res chain seq x y z
N MET A 1 23.32 -24.60 22.12
CA MET A 1 21.99 -24.92 21.56
C MET A 1 20.96 -24.73 22.65
N LEU A 2 19.93 -23.94 22.39
CA LEU A 2 18.72 -23.98 23.21
C LEU A 2 17.91 -25.18 22.71
N TYR A 3 17.40 -26.02 23.61
CA TYR A 3 16.57 -27.18 23.25
C TYR A 3 15.09 -26.83 23.26
N ALA A 4 14.65 -26.05 24.25
CA ALA A 4 13.29 -25.58 24.43
C ALA A 4 13.25 -24.35 25.35
N LYS A 5 12.08 -23.72 25.45
CA LYS A 5 11.76 -22.64 26.36
C LYS A 5 10.43 -22.93 27.03
N LEU A 6 10.29 -22.65 28.31
CA LEU A 6 9.01 -22.63 29.02
C LEU A 6 8.66 -21.18 29.34
N GLN A 7 7.46 -20.73 28.99
CA GLN A 7 6.99 -19.39 29.31
C GLN A 7 5.83 -19.45 30.29
N SER A 8 5.92 -18.76 31.42
CA SER A 8 4.82 -18.66 32.38
C SER A 8 3.70 -17.77 31.85
N TYR A 9 2.49 -17.88 32.43
CA TYR A 9 1.37 -17.00 32.08
C TYR A 9 1.65 -15.51 32.31
N VAL A 10 2.51 -15.18 33.27
CA VAL A 10 2.94 -13.79 33.54
C VAL A 10 4.06 -13.31 32.61
N GLY A 11 4.45 -14.13 31.63
CA GLY A 11 5.40 -13.78 30.57
C GLY A 11 6.86 -14.08 30.90
N GLU A 12 7.18 -14.68 32.05
CA GLU A 12 8.56 -15.05 32.40
C GLU A 12 9.04 -16.25 31.61
N GLU A 13 10.33 -16.26 31.27
CA GLU A 13 10.91 -17.18 30.28
C GLU A 13 12.03 -18.05 30.88
N PHE A 14 11.92 -19.36 30.70
CA PHE A 14 12.91 -20.35 31.15
C PHE A 14 13.52 -21.07 29.96
N LEU A 15 14.84 -21.03 29.85
CA LEU A 15 15.60 -21.56 28.73
C LEU A 15 16.19 -22.93 29.05
N ILE A 16 15.79 -23.97 28.31
CA ILE A 16 16.28 -25.34 28.48
C ILE A 16 17.50 -25.54 27.60
N LYS A 17 18.65 -25.77 28.23
CA LYS A 17 19.96 -25.86 27.57
C LYS A 17 20.59 -27.26 27.59
N THR A 18 20.01 -28.21 28.31
CA THR A 18 20.46 -29.60 28.41
C THR A 18 19.24 -30.52 28.48
N LEU A 19 19.36 -31.75 27.99
CA LEU A 19 18.37 -32.82 28.10
C LEU A 19 19.06 -34.16 28.42
N PRO A 20 18.39 -35.10 29.11
CA PRO A 20 17.10 -34.89 29.78
C PRO A 20 17.24 -33.89 30.93
N ILE A 21 16.17 -33.15 31.26
CA ILE A 21 16.19 -32.19 32.36
C ILE A 21 15.02 -32.44 33.30
N GLN A 22 15.34 -32.56 34.58
CA GLN A 22 14.31 -32.55 35.61
C GLN A 22 13.77 -31.14 35.73
N LEU A 23 12.45 -30.99 35.66
CA LEU A 23 11.74 -29.77 36.03
C LEU A 23 11.72 -29.68 37.57
N SER A 24 12.91 -29.55 38.13
CA SER A 24 13.18 -29.29 39.54
C SER A 24 13.52 -27.80 39.72
N ASN A 25 13.37 -27.30 40.94
CA ASN A 25 13.67 -25.91 41.35
C ASN A 25 14.98 -25.35 40.72
N PHE A 26 14.88 -24.69 39.57
CA PHE A 26 16.03 -24.12 38.87
C PHE A 26 16.68 -23.01 39.72
N PRO A 27 17.99 -23.05 40.00
CA PRO A 27 18.63 -22.04 40.83
C PRO A 27 18.70 -20.69 40.10
N SER A 28 18.38 -19.62 40.83
CA SER A 28 18.44 -18.24 40.35
C SER A 28 19.88 -17.84 40.05
N THR A 29 20.16 -17.50 38.80
CA THR A 29 21.25 -16.58 38.50
C THR A 29 20.62 -15.31 37.93
N ARG A 30 20.68 -14.21 38.72
CA ARG A 30 20.16 -12.85 38.44
C ARG A 30 18.71 -12.52 38.81
N GLY A 31 18.31 -12.81 40.05
CA GLY A 31 17.33 -11.95 40.75
C GLY A 31 15.87 -11.95 40.28
N ILE A 32 15.42 -12.93 39.49
CA ILE A 32 14.00 -13.11 39.13
C ILE A 32 13.47 -14.35 39.84
N ARG A 33 12.30 -14.24 40.50
CA ARG A 33 11.72 -15.29 41.33
C ARG A 33 11.24 -16.46 40.45
N ILE A 34 12.04 -17.51 40.51
CA ILE A 34 11.93 -18.89 40.03
C ILE A 34 10.50 -19.45 40.07
N MET A 35 10.20 -20.45 39.21
CA MET A 35 9.14 -21.47 39.37
C MET A 35 9.12 -22.10 40.79
N LYS A 36 8.77 -21.34 41.82
CA LYS A 36 8.64 -21.77 43.21
C LYS A 36 7.23 -21.40 43.64
N CYS A 37 6.39 -22.41 43.81
CA CYS A 37 5.43 -22.33 44.90
C CYS A 37 6.25 -22.52 46.19
N PRO A 38 6.29 -21.55 47.10
CA PRO A 38 7.05 -21.68 48.36
C PRO A 38 6.63 -22.90 49.20
N ASN A 39 5.44 -23.47 48.92
CA ASN A 39 4.86 -24.58 49.66
C ASN A 39 4.87 -25.93 48.93
N ASN A 40 5.45 -26.05 47.72
CA ASN A 40 5.49 -27.34 47.01
C ASN A 40 6.86 -27.59 46.36
N PRO A 41 7.80 -28.28 47.04
CA PRO A 41 9.17 -28.47 46.57
C PRO A 41 9.35 -29.70 45.67
N LEU A 42 8.29 -30.23 45.05
CA LEU A 42 8.35 -31.48 44.30
C LEU A 42 8.95 -31.31 42.88
N ILE A 43 9.67 -32.35 42.43
CA ILE A 43 10.09 -32.52 41.03
C ILE A 43 8.81 -32.73 40.21
N ILE A 44 8.53 -31.81 39.29
CA ILE A 44 7.26 -31.75 38.56
C ILE A 44 7.17 -32.85 37.49
N GLY A 45 8.29 -33.10 36.81
CA GLY A 45 8.43 -34.08 35.73
C GLY A 45 9.81 -34.01 35.09
N GLU A 46 10.11 -34.96 34.20
CA GLU A 46 11.34 -35.00 33.43
C GLU A 46 11.04 -34.73 31.95
N LEU A 47 11.71 -33.73 31.36
CA LEU A 47 11.60 -33.45 29.94
C LEU A 47 12.69 -34.22 29.20
N LYS A 48 12.29 -35.02 28.20
CA LYS A 48 13.19 -35.80 27.34
C LYS A 48 13.02 -35.42 25.87
N LEU A 49 14.06 -35.72 25.09
CA LEU A 49 14.00 -35.77 23.64
C LEU A 49 14.04 -37.24 23.24
N GLN A 50 13.00 -37.70 22.57
CA GLN A 50 13.01 -39.00 21.89
C GLN A 50 13.80 -38.81 20.60
N GLU A 51 15.09 -39.19 20.62
CA GLU A 51 16.03 -38.96 19.52
C GLU A 51 15.56 -39.61 18.22
N ASP A 52 14.96 -40.81 18.31
CA ASP A 52 14.46 -41.56 17.14
C ASP A 52 13.26 -40.88 16.45
N LEU A 53 12.44 -40.15 17.20
CA LEU A 53 11.23 -39.50 16.70
C LEU A 53 11.36 -37.98 16.58
N TYR A 54 12.48 -37.40 17.04
CA TYR A 54 12.70 -35.96 17.17
C TYR A 54 11.54 -35.23 17.85
N GLN A 55 10.96 -35.86 18.87
CA GLN A 55 9.83 -35.37 19.64
C GLN A 55 10.22 -35.14 21.08
N PHE A 56 9.71 -34.06 21.66
CA PHE A 56 9.87 -33.80 23.09
C PHE A 56 8.76 -34.53 23.84
N SER A 57 9.10 -35.14 24.96
CA SER A 57 8.14 -35.78 25.85
C SER A 57 8.36 -35.32 27.27
N ILE A 58 7.28 -35.28 28.05
CA ILE A 58 7.32 -35.06 29.49
C ILE A 58 6.89 -36.33 30.21
N ILE A 59 7.70 -36.74 31.16
CA ILE A 59 7.42 -37.84 32.07
C ILE A 59 6.94 -37.21 33.39
N PRO A 60 5.67 -37.36 33.79
CA PRO A 60 5.17 -36.77 35.02
C PRO A 60 5.74 -37.49 36.25
N HIS A 61 6.24 -36.73 37.23
CA HIS A 61 6.62 -37.25 38.55
C HIS A 61 5.62 -36.83 39.64
N THR A 62 4.70 -35.92 39.31
CA THR A 62 3.57 -35.47 40.13
C THR A 62 2.31 -35.37 39.27
N GLU A 63 1.15 -35.12 39.88
CA GLU A 63 -0.08 -34.86 39.13
C GLU A 63 0.10 -33.59 38.27
N LEU A 64 0.20 -33.77 36.96
CA LEU A 64 0.45 -32.71 35.97
C LEU A 64 -0.59 -32.81 34.87
N GLN A 65 -1.02 -31.65 34.35
CA GLN A 65 -1.93 -31.61 33.21
C GLN A 65 -1.24 -31.04 31.98
N VAL A 66 -1.47 -31.66 30.83
CA VAL A 66 -1.08 -31.13 29.51
C VAL A 66 -2.37 -30.91 28.71
N GLU A 67 -2.58 -29.71 28.18
CA GLU A 67 -3.81 -29.35 27.45
C GLU A 67 -5.10 -29.67 28.23
N ASN A 68 -5.08 -29.43 29.54
CA ASN A 68 -6.17 -29.72 30.50
C ASN A 68 -6.50 -31.21 30.71
N GLN A 69 -5.64 -32.14 30.28
CA GLN A 69 -5.77 -33.57 30.59
C GLN A 69 -4.73 -33.98 31.62
N VAL A 70 -5.13 -34.71 32.67
CA VAL A 70 -4.20 -35.27 33.66
C VAL A 70 -3.35 -36.34 33.01
N VAL A 71 -2.03 -36.17 33.10
CA VAL A 71 -1.04 -37.03 32.48
C VAL A 71 -0.41 -37.92 33.54
N THR A 72 -0.51 -39.24 33.35
CA THR A 72 0.08 -40.26 34.26
C THR A 72 1.16 -41.11 33.59
N LYS A 73 1.42 -40.90 32.30
CA LYS A 73 2.43 -41.59 31.49
C LYS A 73 3.21 -40.58 30.66
N GLU A 74 4.35 -41.00 30.11
CA GLU A 74 5.11 -40.18 29.17
C GLU A 74 4.21 -39.63 28.05
N THR A 75 4.21 -38.31 27.88
CA THR A 75 3.33 -37.62 26.94
C THR A 75 4.11 -36.67 26.05
N ILE A 76 3.82 -36.71 24.76
CA ILE A 76 4.50 -35.91 23.73
C ILE A 76 4.05 -34.45 23.83
N LEU A 77 5.01 -33.54 23.78
CA LEU A 77 4.82 -32.10 23.75
C LEU A 77 5.01 -31.55 22.34
N THR A 78 4.06 -30.73 21.90
CA THR A 78 4.11 -29.95 20.67
C THR A 78 4.47 -28.49 20.97
N ASN A 79 4.83 -27.72 19.94
CA ASN A 79 5.05 -26.29 20.13
C ASN A 79 3.76 -25.62 20.63
N PHE A 80 3.89 -24.81 21.68
CA PHE A 80 2.80 -24.19 22.44
C PHE A 80 1.98 -25.10 23.35
N SER A 81 2.43 -26.34 23.60
CA SER A 81 1.77 -27.21 24.58
C SER A 81 1.66 -26.55 25.95
N ARG A 82 0.45 -26.51 26.50
CA ARG A 82 0.14 -25.90 27.81
C ARG A 82 0.29 -26.92 28.92
N ILE A 83 1.17 -26.62 29.86
CA ILE A 83 1.46 -27.43 31.03
C ILE A 83 0.88 -26.74 32.25
N TYR A 84 0.02 -27.44 32.98
CA TYR A 84 -0.59 -26.99 34.22
C TYR A 84 -0.16 -27.85 35.40
N ILE A 85 0.24 -27.17 36.47
CA ILE A 85 0.69 -27.82 37.71
C ILE A 85 -0.30 -27.49 38.83
N PRO A 86 -1.17 -28.44 39.22
CA PRO A 86 -2.07 -28.25 40.35
C PRO A 86 -1.26 -28.12 41.65
N CYS A 87 -1.47 -27.02 42.37
CA CYS A 87 -0.90 -26.78 43.68
C CYS A 87 -2.04 -26.53 44.67
N LYS A 88 -2.18 -27.43 45.65
CA LYS A 88 -3.31 -27.42 46.59
C LYS A 88 -3.25 -26.29 47.61
N GLU A 89 -2.10 -25.66 47.81
CA GLU A 89 -1.88 -24.67 48.87
C GLU A 89 -1.82 -23.21 48.40
N CYS A 90 -1.57 -22.94 47.12
CA CYS A 90 -1.16 -21.61 46.69
C CYS A 90 -2.26 -20.76 46.04
N HIS A 91 -3.48 -21.27 45.84
CA HIS A 91 -4.63 -20.60 45.17
C HIS A 91 -4.34 -19.93 43.80
N ILE A 92 -3.11 -19.99 43.30
CA ILE A 92 -2.64 -19.42 42.03
C ILE A 92 -2.44 -20.58 41.05
N LYS A 93 -2.99 -20.42 39.84
CA LYS A 93 -2.87 -21.42 38.78
C LYS A 93 -1.50 -21.28 38.09
N HIS A 94 -0.66 -22.30 38.17
CA HIS A 94 0.62 -22.33 37.47
C HIS A 94 0.44 -22.86 36.05
N TYR A 95 0.39 -21.94 35.08
CA TYR A 95 0.36 -22.27 33.65
C TYR A 95 1.69 -21.95 32.98
N TYR A 96 2.19 -22.91 32.21
CA TYR A 96 3.38 -22.75 31.39
C TYR A 96 3.09 -23.16 29.95
N THR A 97 3.67 -22.44 29.01
CA THR A 97 3.64 -22.76 27.59
C THR A 97 5.00 -23.30 27.19
N PHE A 98 5.02 -24.53 26.67
CA PHE A 98 6.21 -25.11 26.06
C PHE A 98 6.43 -24.50 24.68
N ILE A 99 7.60 -23.91 24.48
CA ILE A 99 7.96 -23.18 23.27
C ILE A 99 9.24 -23.81 22.75
N LEU A 100 9.21 -24.32 21.53
CA LEU A 100 10.45 -24.74 20.88
C LEU A 100 11.25 -23.47 20.52
N PRO A 101 12.58 -23.47 20.68
CA PRO A 101 13.42 -22.36 20.30
C PRO A 101 13.16 -22.07 18.83
N LEU A 102 13.04 -20.79 18.47
CA LEU A 102 13.32 -20.37 17.10
C LEU A 102 14.77 -20.80 16.85
N ARG A 103 14.93 -21.93 16.16
CA ARG A 103 16.23 -22.60 15.99
C ARG A 103 17.20 -21.60 15.35
N GLU A 104 18.30 -21.27 16.02
CA GLU A 104 19.56 -21.12 15.28
C GLU A 104 19.86 -22.50 14.66
N PRO A 105 20.24 -22.53 13.38
CA PRO A 105 20.20 -23.75 12.61
C PRO A 105 21.25 -24.73 13.14
N LEU A 106 20.81 -25.82 13.79
CA LEU A 106 21.35 -27.11 13.39
C LEU A 106 21.27 -27.11 11.88
N LYS A 107 22.39 -27.34 11.19
CA LYS A 107 22.41 -27.57 9.74
C LYS A 107 21.28 -28.53 9.44
N TYR A 108 20.16 -27.98 8.99
CA TYR A 108 19.05 -28.74 8.46
C TYR A 108 19.59 -29.17 7.10
N GLU A 109 20.39 -30.24 7.10
CA GLU A 109 20.53 -31.07 5.92
C GLU A 109 19.10 -31.40 5.50
N GLY A 110 18.64 -30.75 4.43
CA GLY A 110 17.59 -31.13 3.47
C GLY A 110 16.36 -31.94 3.89
N GLN A 111 16.09 -32.23 5.16
CA GLN A 111 15.35 -33.45 5.54
C GLN A 111 14.01 -33.23 6.25
N ARG A 112 13.44 -32.02 6.20
CA ARG A 112 11.99 -31.84 6.42
C ARG A 112 11.23 -31.26 5.24
N ALA A 113 11.92 -30.92 4.15
CA ALA A 113 11.29 -30.92 2.83
C ALA A 113 11.20 -32.35 2.24
N THR A 114 11.92 -33.34 2.81
CA THR A 114 11.87 -34.75 2.37
C THR A 114 11.10 -35.70 3.30
N GLN A 115 10.53 -35.25 4.42
CA GLN A 115 9.64 -36.11 5.23
C GLN A 115 8.18 -36.17 4.72
N THR A 116 7.91 -35.57 3.56
CA THR A 116 6.76 -35.92 2.70
C THR A 116 7.20 -36.48 1.34
N GLN A 117 8.45 -36.93 1.20
CA GLN A 117 8.75 -37.91 0.16
C GLN A 117 8.30 -39.28 0.68
N PHE A 118 7.02 -39.58 0.46
CA PHE A 118 6.74 -40.87 -0.17
C PHE A 118 7.73 -40.98 -1.35
N ASN A 119 8.24 -42.17 -1.69
CA ASN A 119 9.01 -42.36 -2.93
C ASN A 119 8.14 -42.01 -4.15
N ARG A 120 7.92 -40.71 -4.39
CA ARG A 120 7.05 -40.18 -5.42
C ARG A 120 7.88 -40.08 -6.68
N VAL A 121 7.44 -40.80 -7.69
CA VAL A 121 8.13 -40.87 -8.96
C VAL A 121 7.90 -39.58 -9.72
N HIS A 122 8.98 -38.91 -10.12
CA HIS A 122 8.90 -37.76 -11.01
C HIS A 122 8.29 -38.16 -12.35
N ASP A 123 7.17 -37.52 -12.73
CA ASP A 123 6.54 -37.76 -14.02
C ASP A 123 7.31 -37.09 -15.16
N LYS A 124 8.29 -37.82 -15.71
CA LYS A 124 9.14 -37.36 -16.83
C LYS A 124 8.35 -37.12 -18.12
N VAL A 125 7.27 -37.89 -18.34
CA VAL A 125 6.46 -37.81 -19.56
C VAL A 125 5.62 -36.54 -19.55
N LEU A 126 5.01 -36.22 -18.42
CA LEU A 126 4.30 -34.97 -18.26
C LEU A 126 5.26 -33.77 -18.24
N TYR A 127 6.41 -33.91 -17.57
CA TYR A 127 7.42 -32.86 -17.49
C TYR A 127 7.89 -32.38 -18.86
N SER A 128 8.14 -33.31 -19.81
CA SER A 128 8.58 -32.97 -21.17
C SER A 128 7.50 -32.29 -22.02
N LYS A 129 6.22 -32.40 -21.65
CA LYS A 129 5.09 -31.73 -22.33
C LYS A 129 4.93 -30.26 -21.94
N TRP A 130 5.65 -29.77 -20.93
CA TRP A 130 5.56 -28.38 -20.48
C TRP A 130 6.74 -27.56 -20.97
N THR A 131 6.45 -26.51 -21.75
CA THR A 131 7.48 -25.60 -22.25
C THR A 131 7.92 -24.61 -21.17
N GLN A 132 9.09 -24.00 -21.35
CA GLN A 132 9.57 -22.95 -20.45
C GLN A 132 8.62 -21.73 -20.42
N GLU A 133 8.03 -21.38 -21.56
CA GLU A 133 7.03 -20.31 -21.66
C GLU A 133 5.76 -20.63 -20.86
N GLU A 134 5.30 -21.88 -20.88
CA GLU A 134 4.15 -22.34 -20.09
C GLU A 134 4.46 -22.26 -18.59
N LYS A 135 5.66 -22.65 -18.16
CA LYS A 135 6.11 -22.53 -16.76
C LYS A 135 6.16 -21.05 -16.32
N GLU A 136 6.75 -20.17 -17.14
CA GLU A 136 6.79 -18.73 -16.88
C GLU A 136 5.40 -18.09 -16.83
N MET A 137 4.51 -18.50 -17.74
CA MET A 137 3.11 -18.07 -17.74
C MET A 137 2.38 -18.53 -16.48
N LEU A 138 2.60 -19.78 -16.04
CA LEU A 138 2.01 -20.29 -14.80
C LEU A 138 2.49 -19.49 -13.59
N LYS A 139 3.79 -19.20 -13.50
CA LYS A 139 4.36 -18.33 -12.47
C LYS A 139 3.68 -16.96 -12.47
N LYS A 140 3.54 -16.32 -13.64
CA LYS A 140 2.84 -15.03 -13.79
C LYS A 140 1.40 -15.09 -13.31
N LEU A 141 0.64 -16.12 -13.71
CA LEU A 141 -0.75 -16.29 -13.33
C LEU A 141 -0.92 -16.56 -11.82
N ILE A 142 -0.01 -17.32 -11.19
CA ILE A 142 -0.02 -17.52 -9.73
C ILE A 142 0.23 -16.20 -9.00
N LEU A 143 1.14 -15.36 -9.49
CA LEU A 143 1.42 -14.04 -8.90
C LEU A 143 0.30 -13.00 -9.12
N GLN A 144 -0.61 -13.24 -10.06
CA GLN A 144 -1.77 -12.39 -10.33
C GLN A 144 -3.02 -12.91 -9.61
N PHE A 145 -3.36 -14.18 -9.76
CA PHE A 145 -4.63 -14.75 -9.29
C PHE A 145 -4.52 -15.54 -7.99
N GLY A 146 -3.31 -15.89 -7.57
CA GLY A 146 -3.04 -16.71 -6.39
C GLY A 146 -3.02 -18.22 -6.68
N TYR A 147 -2.43 -18.98 -5.76
CA TYR A 147 -2.40 -20.44 -5.78
C TYR A 147 -3.80 -21.04 -5.57
N GLY A 148 -4.07 -22.24 -6.11
CA GLY A 148 -5.33 -23.01 -5.91
C GLY A 148 -6.54 -22.56 -6.72
N ARG A 149 -6.36 -21.72 -7.75
CA ARG A 149 -7.45 -21.27 -8.63
C ARG A 149 -7.43 -21.96 -9.98
N TRP A 150 -7.31 -23.28 -9.98
CA TRP A 150 -7.06 -24.10 -11.16
C TRP A 150 -8.06 -23.87 -12.29
N ASN A 151 -9.36 -23.80 -11.99
CA ASN A 151 -10.40 -23.49 -12.99
C ASN A 151 -10.14 -22.16 -13.72
N LYS A 152 -9.74 -21.12 -12.97
CA LYS A 152 -9.49 -19.78 -13.53
C LYS A 152 -8.23 -19.81 -14.40
N LEU A 153 -7.17 -20.46 -13.94
CA LEU A 153 -5.90 -20.59 -14.67
C LEU A 153 -6.08 -21.39 -15.97
N GLN A 154 -6.85 -22.48 -15.90
CA GLN A 154 -7.22 -23.31 -17.05
C GLN A 154 -7.97 -22.50 -18.11
N GLN A 155 -9.00 -21.75 -17.72
CA GLN A 155 -9.79 -20.91 -18.62
C GLN A 155 -8.99 -19.79 -19.30
N LEU A 156 -7.92 -19.29 -18.68
CA LEU A 156 -7.16 -18.16 -19.20
C LEU A 156 -6.12 -18.56 -20.24
N LYS A 157 -5.26 -19.55 -19.91
CA LYS A 157 -4.09 -19.90 -20.76
C LYS A 157 -3.79 -21.39 -20.85
N PHE A 158 -4.47 -22.24 -20.08
CA PHE A 158 -4.16 -23.67 -19.99
C PHE A 158 -5.38 -24.55 -20.31
N VAL A 159 -6.17 -24.18 -21.32
CA VAL A 159 -7.42 -24.87 -21.68
C VAL A 159 -7.19 -26.36 -21.98
N ASN A 160 -6.03 -26.68 -22.55
CA ASN A 160 -5.65 -28.04 -22.94
C ASN A 160 -4.90 -28.81 -21.83
N LYS A 161 -4.69 -28.23 -20.64
CA LYS A 161 -4.02 -28.90 -19.52
C LYS A 161 -5.03 -29.26 -18.46
N SER A 162 -4.83 -30.39 -17.78
CA SER A 162 -5.70 -30.81 -16.69
C SER A 162 -5.44 -29.98 -15.42
N LYS A 163 -6.43 -29.89 -14.53
CA LYS A 163 -6.27 -29.16 -13.25
C LYS A 163 -5.20 -29.81 -12.36
N GLN A 164 -5.08 -31.14 -12.41
CA GLN A 164 -4.08 -31.89 -11.67
C GLN A 164 -2.67 -31.61 -12.21
N GLU A 165 -2.51 -31.50 -13.53
CA GLU A 165 -1.24 -31.10 -14.16
C GLU A 165 -0.84 -29.69 -13.72
N ILE A 166 -1.75 -28.71 -13.83
CA ILE A 166 -1.49 -27.32 -13.40
C ILE A 166 -1.09 -27.27 -11.92
N LYS A 167 -1.79 -28.04 -11.07
CA LYS A 167 -1.51 -28.16 -9.64
C LYS A 167 -0.09 -28.71 -9.39
N ALA A 168 0.30 -29.78 -10.09
CA ALA A 168 1.61 -30.40 -9.93
C ALA A 168 2.77 -29.45 -10.25
N PHE A 169 2.67 -28.69 -11.35
CA PHE A 169 3.65 -27.65 -11.69
C PHE A 169 3.63 -26.47 -10.72
N ALA A 170 2.45 -26.04 -10.26
CA ALA A 170 2.34 -25.00 -9.25
C ALA A 170 3.00 -25.41 -7.92
N ASN A 171 2.88 -26.68 -7.53
CA ASN A 171 3.56 -27.22 -6.35
C ASN A 171 5.07 -27.24 -6.51
N SER A 172 5.58 -27.65 -7.69
CA SER A 172 7.01 -27.57 -8.01
C SER A 172 7.53 -26.13 -7.92
N LEU A 173 6.79 -25.13 -8.43
CA LEU A 173 7.15 -23.71 -8.27
C LEU A 173 7.24 -23.30 -6.80
N LEU A 174 6.23 -23.63 -5.98
CA LEU A 174 6.19 -23.25 -4.57
C LEU A 174 7.33 -23.93 -3.79
N ARG A 175 7.63 -25.21 -4.05
CA ARG A 175 8.82 -25.89 -3.51
C ARG A 175 10.11 -25.18 -3.91
N SER A 176 10.28 -24.85 -5.19
CA SER A 176 11.47 -24.12 -5.68
C SER A 176 11.65 -22.76 -5.01
N ILE A 177 10.54 -22.07 -4.70
CA ILE A 177 10.57 -20.82 -3.95
C ILE A 177 11.04 -21.07 -2.51
N VAL A 178 10.49 -22.09 -1.83
CA VAL A 178 10.82 -22.43 -0.44
C VAL A 178 12.29 -22.83 -0.30
N GLU A 179 12.83 -23.64 -1.21
CA GLU A 179 14.25 -24.05 -1.21
C GLU A 179 15.21 -22.85 -1.28
N LEU A 180 14.80 -21.78 -1.96
CA LEU A 180 15.61 -20.57 -2.13
C LEU A 180 15.34 -19.50 -1.08
N LEU A 181 14.33 -19.68 -0.23
CA LEU A 181 13.89 -18.65 0.71
C LEU A 181 14.65 -18.76 2.03
N VAL A 182 15.41 -17.70 2.36
CA VAL A 182 16.15 -17.61 3.63
C VAL A 182 15.22 -17.41 4.84
N ASN A 183 14.00 -16.89 4.63
CA ASN A 183 13.04 -16.63 5.70
C ASN A 183 12.14 -17.86 5.94
N TYR A 184 12.41 -18.57 7.03
CA TYR A 184 11.71 -19.82 7.37
C TYR A 184 10.21 -19.64 7.66
N ASP A 185 9.79 -18.56 8.33
CA ASP A 185 8.37 -18.33 8.65
C ASP A 185 7.52 -18.16 7.39
N LEU A 186 8.05 -17.38 6.42
CA LEU A 186 7.42 -17.24 5.11
C LEU A 186 7.44 -18.57 4.36
N GLY A 187 8.53 -19.34 4.46
CA GLY A 187 8.64 -20.66 3.86
C GLY A 187 7.58 -21.63 4.38
N ALA A 188 7.41 -21.71 5.70
CA ALA A 188 6.39 -22.53 6.36
C ALA A 188 4.98 -22.12 5.91
N GLY A 189 4.70 -20.83 5.79
CA GLY A 189 3.44 -20.34 5.26
C GLY A 189 3.17 -20.82 3.83
N ILE A 190 4.20 -20.83 2.96
CA ILE A 190 4.07 -21.31 1.58
C ILE A 190 3.89 -22.83 1.53
N VAL A 191 4.62 -23.58 2.35
CA VAL A 191 4.47 -25.04 2.48
C VAL A 191 3.05 -25.40 2.90
N ASN A 192 2.45 -24.67 3.84
CA ASN A 192 1.07 -24.88 4.29
C ASN A 192 0.02 -24.64 3.19
N LEU A 193 0.38 -23.98 2.07
CA LEU A 193 -0.51 -23.85 0.91
C LEU A 193 -0.44 -25.06 -0.02
N ILE A 194 0.65 -25.84 0.00
CA ILE A 194 0.86 -26.97 -0.90
C ILE A 194 -0.08 -28.10 -0.46
N GLU A 195 -1.12 -28.33 -1.25
CA GLU A 195 -2.05 -29.43 -1.05
C GLU A 195 -1.57 -30.62 -1.89
N GLU A 196 -1.02 -31.68 -1.29
CA GLU A 196 -0.51 -32.85 -2.02
C GLU A 196 -0.87 -34.18 -1.38
N ASN A 197 -1.61 -35.01 -2.11
CA ASN A 197 -1.94 -36.38 -1.71
C ASN A 197 -0.94 -37.40 -2.28
N PRO A 198 -0.77 -38.59 -1.67
CA PRO A 198 0.16 -39.62 -2.14
C PRO A 198 -0.02 -40.00 -3.62
N ASP A 199 -1.27 -40.02 -4.09
CA ASP A 199 -1.64 -40.39 -5.46
C ASP A 199 -1.62 -39.20 -6.45
N ASP A 200 -1.28 -37.99 -5.98
CA ASP A 200 -1.20 -36.81 -6.86
C ASP A 200 0.04 -36.91 -7.77
N ILE A 201 -0.11 -36.41 -9.00
CA ILE A 201 0.98 -36.24 -9.97
C ILE A 201 2.12 -35.44 -9.32
N TYR A 202 3.35 -35.97 -9.38
CA TYR A 202 4.52 -35.36 -8.77
C TYR A 202 5.53 -34.86 -9.81
N ILE A 203 5.80 -33.56 -9.75
CA ILE A 203 6.87 -32.89 -10.49
C ILE A 203 7.95 -32.46 -9.49
N GLU A 204 9.19 -32.90 -9.75
CA GLU A 204 10.34 -32.59 -8.92
C GLU A 204 10.67 -31.10 -8.95
N THR A 205 11.34 -30.63 -7.91
CA THR A 205 11.76 -29.24 -7.79
C THR A 205 12.94 -28.96 -8.72
N ASN A 206 12.83 -27.95 -9.57
CA ASN A 206 13.94 -27.47 -10.38
C ASN A 206 13.94 -25.93 -10.39
N GLN A 207 15.03 -25.33 -9.90
CA GLN A 207 15.13 -23.87 -9.78
C GLN A 207 15.30 -23.17 -11.14
N LYS A 208 15.86 -23.87 -12.14
CA LYS A 208 16.09 -23.30 -13.48
C LYS A 208 14.78 -23.09 -14.24
N ASP A 209 13.79 -23.93 -13.97
CA ASP A 209 12.46 -23.91 -14.59
C ASP A 209 11.67 -22.61 -14.38
N TRP A 210 12.02 -21.85 -13.33
CA TRP A 210 11.24 -20.71 -12.87
C TRP A 210 12.04 -19.40 -12.88
N GLU A 211 13.28 -19.44 -13.42
CA GLU A 211 14.21 -18.31 -13.47
C GLU A 211 14.42 -17.60 -12.10
N LEU A 212 14.32 -18.35 -11.00
CA LEU A 212 14.32 -17.78 -9.64
C LEU A 212 15.69 -17.26 -9.21
N GLN A 213 16.76 -17.68 -9.89
CA GLN A 213 18.15 -17.32 -9.57
C GLN A 213 18.37 -15.79 -9.63
N ASN A 214 17.70 -15.09 -10.57
CA ASN A 214 17.75 -13.64 -10.73
C ASN A 214 16.84 -12.89 -9.74
N LEU A 215 16.07 -13.61 -8.92
CA LEU A 215 15.01 -13.06 -8.07
C LEU A 215 15.27 -13.24 -6.57
N LYS A 216 16.45 -13.72 -6.14
CA LYS A 216 16.75 -13.97 -4.72
C LYS A 216 16.38 -12.80 -3.79
N GLN A 217 16.66 -11.55 -4.20
CA GLN A 217 16.30 -10.34 -3.45
C GLN A 217 14.79 -10.04 -3.44
N LYS A 218 14.03 -10.53 -4.43
CA LYS A 218 12.57 -10.34 -4.59
C LYS A 218 11.75 -11.52 -4.04
N LEU A 219 12.36 -12.67 -3.71
CA LEU A 219 11.66 -13.87 -3.22
C LEU A 219 10.81 -13.59 -1.98
N ILE A 220 11.28 -12.75 -1.06
CA ILE A 220 10.50 -12.33 0.12
C ILE A 220 9.20 -11.61 -0.30
N SER A 221 9.30 -10.71 -1.27
CA SER A 221 8.14 -9.94 -1.78
C SER A 221 7.17 -10.84 -2.53
N ILE A 222 7.68 -11.77 -3.33
CA ILE A 222 6.92 -12.80 -4.04
C ILE A 222 6.17 -13.70 -3.06
N SER A 223 6.86 -14.21 -2.04
CA SER A 223 6.27 -15.10 -1.03
C SER A 223 5.17 -14.39 -0.24
N LYS A 224 5.43 -13.15 0.22
CA LYS A 224 4.40 -12.31 0.87
C LYS A 224 3.18 -12.10 -0.01
N ARG A 225 3.37 -11.93 -1.33
CA ARG A 225 2.26 -11.78 -2.29
C ARG A 225 1.46 -13.06 -2.43
N ILE A 226 2.11 -14.21 -2.59
CA ILE A 226 1.43 -15.51 -2.71
C ILE A 226 0.54 -15.76 -1.48
N LEU A 227 1.09 -15.57 -0.28
CA LEU A 227 0.33 -15.72 0.97
C LEU A 227 -0.85 -14.73 1.07
N MET A 228 -0.63 -13.48 0.68
CA MET A 228 -1.69 -12.47 0.67
C MET A 228 -2.84 -12.84 -0.29
N LEU A 229 -2.53 -13.34 -1.49
CA LEU A 229 -3.56 -13.77 -2.46
C LEU A 229 -4.29 -15.02 -1.98
N ALA A 230 -3.60 -15.94 -1.30
CA ALA A 230 -4.24 -17.10 -0.67
C ALA A 230 -5.25 -16.67 0.41
N LYS A 231 -4.92 -15.68 1.23
CA LYS A 231 -5.83 -15.11 2.23
C LYS A 231 -7.04 -14.42 1.60
N ILE A 232 -6.86 -13.63 0.54
CA ILE A 232 -7.98 -13.02 -0.20
C ILE A 232 -8.90 -14.10 -0.78
N ARG A 233 -8.33 -15.15 -1.37
CA ARG A 233 -9.07 -16.29 -1.91
C ARG A 233 -9.91 -16.96 -0.83
N GLU A 234 -9.33 -17.25 0.32
CA GLU A 234 -10.03 -17.91 1.43
C GLU A 234 -11.13 -17.02 2.03
N PHE A 235 -10.86 -15.73 2.22
CA PHE A 235 -11.84 -14.76 2.69
C PHE A 235 -13.06 -14.68 1.77
N ILE A 236 -12.85 -14.55 0.45
CA ILE A 236 -13.94 -14.52 -0.53
C ILE A 236 -14.68 -15.86 -0.60
N LYS A 237 -13.97 -16.98 -0.43
CA LYS A 237 -14.61 -18.31 -0.34
C LYS A 237 -15.58 -18.36 0.84
N LYS A 238 -15.14 -17.95 2.04
CA LYS A 238 -15.98 -17.90 3.25
C LYS A 238 -17.20 -16.98 3.07
N PHE A 239 -17.01 -15.80 2.47
CA PHE A 239 -18.13 -14.90 2.14
C PHE A 239 -19.15 -15.55 1.21
N LYS A 240 -18.70 -16.16 0.11
CA LYS A 240 -19.60 -16.84 -0.83
C LYS A 240 -20.34 -18.00 -0.18
N GLU A 241 -19.62 -18.83 0.57
CA GLU A 241 -20.22 -19.96 1.29
C GLU A 241 -21.29 -19.50 2.28
N HIS A 242 -21.04 -18.40 3.00
CA HIS A 242 -22.02 -17.78 3.88
C HIS A 242 -23.28 -17.33 3.12
N GLN A 243 -23.11 -16.57 2.04
CA GLN A 243 -24.22 -16.05 1.24
C GLN A 243 -25.06 -17.16 0.58
N PHE A 244 -24.41 -18.22 0.08
CA PHE A 244 -25.11 -19.36 -0.52
C PHE A 244 -25.81 -20.25 0.53
N LYS A 245 -25.16 -20.52 1.67
CA LYS A 245 -25.71 -21.45 2.69
C LYS A 245 -26.72 -20.79 3.62
N ASN A 246 -26.42 -19.59 4.13
CA ASN A 246 -27.20 -18.98 5.21
C ASN A 246 -28.33 -18.10 4.66
N LEU A 247 -28.15 -17.46 3.50
CA LEU A 247 -29.16 -16.58 2.89
C LEU A 247 -29.92 -17.25 1.73
N GLY A 248 -29.62 -18.51 1.41
CA GLY A 248 -30.33 -19.28 0.38
C GLY A 248 -30.21 -18.72 -1.04
N ILE A 249 -29.20 -17.88 -1.31
CA ILE A 249 -28.95 -17.30 -2.63
C ILE A 249 -28.64 -18.45 -3.60
N LYS A 250 -29.25 -18.44 -4.80
CA LYS A 250 -29.05 -19.50 -5.80
C LYS A 250 -28.12 -19.09 -6.94
N ASP A 251 -28.04 -17.79 -7.24
CA ASP A 251 -27.22 -17.25 -8.33
C ASP A 251 -26.08 -16.34 -7.83
N LYS A 252 -24.94 -16.38 -8.51
CA LYS A 252 -23.78 -15.51 -8.28
C LYS A 252 -24.11 -14.03 -8.52
N SER A 253 -25.07 -13.73 -9.39
CA SER A 253 -25.52 -12.35 -9.68
C SER A 253 -26.16 -11.68 -8.46
N GLN A 254 -26.75 -12.47 -7.56
CA GLN A 254 -27.48 -12.01 -6.37
C GLN A 254 -26.58 -11.80 -5.15
N LEU A 255 -25.27 -12.05 -5.25
CA LEU A 255 -24.34 -11.88 -4.13
C LEU A 255 -24.28 -10.42 -3.67
N LYS A 256 -24.58 -10.19 -2.39
CA LYS A 256 -24.60 -8.85 -1.78
C LYS A 256 -23.20 -8.35 -1.42
N TRP A 257 -22.40 -8.01 -2.43
CA TRP A 257 -20.99 -7.63 -2.26
C TRP A 257 -20.72 -6.45 -1.32
N ASP A 258 -21.71 -5.61 -1.06
CA ASP A 258 -21.61 -4.48 -0.14
C ASP A 258 -21.35 -4.91 1.32
N TYR A 259 -21.76 -6.13 1.66
CA TYR A 259 -21.56 -6.74 2.98
C TYR A 259 -20.19 -7.39 3.13
N LEU A 260 -19.38 -7.50 2.06
CA LEU A 260 -18.09 -8.20 2.09
C LEU A 260 -17.18 -7.68 3.21
N LEU A 261 -17.13 -6.36 3.41
CA LEU A 261 -16.38 -5.71 4.49
C LEU A 261 -17.33 -5.05 5.51
N GLY A 262 -18.61 -5.44 5.51
CA GLY A 262 -19.69 -4.86 6.30
C GLY A 262 -19.40 -4.84 7.80
N PHE A 263 -18.95 -5.96 8.35
CA PHE A 263 -18.59 -6.13 9.77
C PHE A 263 -17.40 -5.34 10.27
N ILE A 264 -16.63 -4.69 9.39
CA ILE A 264 -15.47 -3.92 9.80
C ILE A 264 -15.91 -2.48 10.08
N PRO A 265 -15.66 -1.93 11.29
CA PRO A 265 -16.00 -0.55 11.61
C PRO A 265 -15.39 0.45 10.62
N SER A 266 -16.14 1.50 10.26
CA SER A 266 -15.66 2.52 9.30
C SER A 266 -14.36 3.18 9.75
N SER A 267 -14.19 3.35 11.08
CA SER A 267 -12.95 3.80 11.73
C SER A 267 -11.69 3.08 11.26
N SER A 268 -11.78 1.78 10.99
CA SER A 268 -10.65 0.95 10.58
C SER A 268 -10.13 1.31 9.18
N PHE A 269 -10.95 1.96 8.34
CA PHE A 269 -10.63 2.26 6.95
C PHE A 269 -10.11 3.68 6.70
N TYR A 270 -10.15 4.59 7.67
CA TYR A 270 -9.78 6.00 7.46
C TYR A 270 -8.28 6.22 7.24
N SER A 271 -7.41 5.48 7.94
CA SER A 271 -5.96 5.62 7.74
C SER A 271 -5.52 5.10 6.36
N GLN A 272 -4.71 5.89 5.64
CA GLN A 272 -4.05 5.52 4.38
C GLN A 272 -5.02 5.10 3.25
N ARG A 273 -6.10 5.88 3.03
CA ARG A 273 -6.98 5.68 1.88
C ARG A 273 -6.29 6.03 0.56
N PRO A 274 -6.64 5.37 -0.56
CA PRO A 274 -6.09 5.71 -1.86
C PRO A 274 -6.42 7.12 -2.36
N SER A 275 -7.62 7.60 -2.05
CA SER A 275 -8.16 8.91 -2.43
C SER A 275 -9.16 9.41 -1.38
N ILE A 276 -9.48 10.69 -1.42
CA ILE A 276 -10.38 11.34 -0.45
C ILE A 276 -11.83 10.85 -0.58
N TRP A 277 -12.26 10.58 -1.81
CA TRP A 277 -13.57 10.00 -2.16
C TRP A 277 -13.62 8.47 -1.95
N TRP A 278 -12.53 7.85 -1.50
CA TRP A 278 -12.47 6.40 -1.37
C TRP A 278 -13.25 5.94 -0.14
N THR A 279 -14.25 5.09 -0.36
CA THR A 279 -15.14 4.57 0.67
C THR A 279 -15.01 3.06 0.87
N ARG A 280 -15.73 2.50 1.85
CA ARG A 280 -15.74 1.07 2.14
C ARG A 280 -16.18 0.24 0.94
N LYS A 281 -17.16 0.73 0.17
CA LYS A 281 -17.60 0.10 -1.09
C LYS A 281 -16.43 -0.09 -2.06
N HIS A 282 -15.63 0.95 -2.24
CA HIS A 282 -14.43 0.90 -3.07
C HIS A 282 -13.39 -0.08 -2.53
N ASP A 283 -13.23 -0.21 -1.20
CA ASP A 283 -12.38 -1.25 -0.61
C ASP A 283 -12.90 -2.67 -0.89
N SER A 284 -14.21 -2.90 -0.74
CA SER A 284 -14.85 -4.18 -1.04
C SER A 284 -14.64 -4.56 -2.51
N ASP A 285 -14.91 -3.63 -3.42
CA ASP A 285 -14.76 -3.83 -4.87
C ASP A 285 -13.29 -3.92 -5.30
N LEU A 286 -12.35 -3.30 -4.58
CA LEU A 286 -10.92 -3.49 -4.82
C LEU A 286 -10.48 -4.92 -4.47
N ILE A 287 -10.92 -5.46 -3.33
CA ILE A 287 -10.63 -6.84 -2.92
C ILE A 287 -11.29 -7.84 -3.88
N ARG A 288 -12.56 -7.62 -4.22
CA ARG A 288 -13.28 -8.39 -5.24
C ARG A 288 -12.57 -8.32 -6.60
N GLY A 289 -12.16 -7.14 -7.01
CA GLY A 289 -11.47 -6.90 -8.28
C GLY A 289 -10.13 -7.61 -8.36
N VAL A 290 -9.30 -7.54 -7.30
CA VAL A 290 -8.05 -8.29 -7.19
C VAL A 290 -8.30 -9.80 -7.32
N TYR A 291 -9.36 -10.30 -6.70
CA TYR A 291 -9.73 -11.71 -6.83
C TYR A 291 -10.27 -12.06 -8.23
N GLN A 292 -11.06 -11.22 -8.87
CA GLN A 292 -11.71 -11.56 -10.14
C GLN A 292 -10.79 -11.36 -11.35
N TYR A 293 -10.08 -10.24 -11.36
CA TYR A 293 -9.29 -9.73 -12.49
C TYR A 293 -7.78 -9.86 -12.29
N GLY A 294 -7.32 -10.08 -11.05
CA GLY A 294 -5.92 -10.35 -10.73
C GLY A 294 -5.19 -9.16 -10.09
N TYR A 295 -4.33 -9.47 -9.12
CA TYR A 295 -3.40 -8.56 -8.48
C TYR A 295 -2.42 -8.02 -9.53
N THR A 296 -2.33 -6.68 -9.65
CA THR A 296 -1.66 -5.89 -10.71
C THR A 296 -2.50 -5.50 -11.94
N ASN A 297 -3.68 -6.09 -12.17
CA ASN A 297 -4.50 -5.76 -13.34
C ASN A 297 -5.46 -4.58 -13.05
N HIS A 298 -4.90 -3.46 -12.58
CA HIS A 298 -5.67 -2.30 -12.12
C HIS A 298 -6.54 -1.66 -13.22
N LEU A 299 -6.12 -1.75 -14.49
CA LEU A 299 -6.91 -1.26 -15.62
C LEU A 299 -8.20 -2.07 -15.79
N MET A 300 -8.08 -3.40 -15.81
CA MET A 300 -9.24 -4.30 -15.88
C MET A 300 -10.18 -4.08 -14.69
N ILE A 301 -9.63 -3.86 -13.49
CA ILE A 301 -10.44 -3.54 -12.30
C ILE A 301 -11.16 -2.20 -12.46
N LYS A 302 -10.50 -1.19 -13.03
CA LYS A 302 -11.08 0.13 -13.26
C LYS A 302 -12.20 0.11 -14.30
N GLU A 303 -12.05 -0.68 -15.37
CA GLU A 303 -12.97 -0.73 -16.51
C GLU A 303 -14.09 -1.79 -16.36
N ALA A 304 -14.04 -2.59 -15.29
CA ALA A 304 -15.01 -3.64 -15.03
C ALA A 304 -16.42 -3.09 -14.77
N ASN A 305 -17.40 -3.58 -15.55
CA ASN A 305 -18.81 -3.18 -15.44
C ASN A 305 -19.47 -3.59 -14.11
N ASP A 306 -18.94 -4.63 -13.46
CA ASP A 306 -19.52 -5.21 -12.24
C ASP A 306 -18.92 -4.63 -10.95
N LEU A 307 -18.04 -3.62 -11.07
CA LEU A 307 -17.39 -2.91 -9.97
C LEU A 307 -17.74 -1.42 -10.03
N CYS A 308 -17.75 -0.76 -8.87
CA CYS A 308 -18.11 0.67 -8.75
C CYS A 308 -17.10 1.65 -9.39
N PHE A 309 -16.02 1.16 -9.99
CA PHE A 309 -14.95 2.00 -10.55
C PHE A 309 -15.23 2.52 -11.97
N LYS A 310 -16.11 1.86 -12.73
CA LYS A 310 -16.40 2.23 -14.12
C LYS A 310 -16.99 3.65 -14.21
N ASP A 311 -17.92 3.97 -13.32
CA ASP A 311 -18.60 5.27 -13.28
C ASP A 311 -17.64 6.43 -12.98
N LEU A 312 -16.50 6.16 -12.32
CA LEU A 312 -15.46 7.17 -12.10
C LEU A 312 -14.79 7.59 -13.42
N SER A 313 -14.73 6.70 -14.42
CA SER A 313 -14.12 7.01 -15.71
C SER A 313 -14.99 7.90 -16.59
N THR A 314 -16.31 7.81 -16.44
CA THR A 314 -17.30 8.58 -17.21
C THR A 314 -17.79 9.83 -16.46
N SER A 315 -17.68 9.86 -15.13
CA SER A 315 -18.18 10.99 -14.33
C SER A 315 -17.40 12.29 -14.58
N GLN A 316 -18.13 13.40 -14.74
CA GLN A 316 -17.58 14.76 -14.74
C GLN A 316 -17.04 15.20 -13.36
N ASN A 317 -17.00 14.29 -12.39
CA ASN A 317 -16.75 14.56 -10.98
C ASN A 317 -15.29 14.89 -10.65
N TYR A 318 -14.42 15.21 -11.61
CA TYR A 318 -13.00 15.59 -11.39
C TYR A 318 -12.14 14.65 -10.51
N GLN A 319 -12.61 13.44 -10.21
CA GLN A 319 -11.94 12.48 -9.34
C GLN A 319 -10.76 11.80 -10.06
N GLU A 320 -9.63 11.67 -9.35
CA GLU A 320 -8.46 10.95 -9.85
C GLU A 320 -8.48 9.51 -9.34
N PHE A 321 -8.45 8.55 -10.27
CA PHE A 321 -8.30 7.14 -9.92
C PHE A 321 -6.90 6.89 -9.34
N PRO A 322 -6.78 6.20 -8.19
CA PRO A 322 -5.49 6.07 -7.53
C PRO A 322 -4.46 5.29 -8.36
N PHE A 323 -3.19 5.65 -8.21
CA PHE A 323 -2.08 4.96 -8.87
C PHE A 323 -1.98 3.48 -8.45
N PRO A 324 -1.48 2.59 -9.34
CA PRO A 324 -1.25 1.17 -9.05
C PRO A 324 -0.52 0.90 -7.72
N GLU A 325 0.52 1.68 -7.41
CA GLU A 325 1.30 1.52 -6.18
C GLU A 325 0.46 1.82 -4.93
N THR A 326 -0.40 2.84 -5.01
CA THR A 326 -1.32 3.23 -3.94
C THR A 326 -2.36 2.13 -3.71
N LEU A 327 -2.94 1.59 -4.79
CA LEU A 327 -3.88 0.47 -4.70
C LEU A 327 -3.22 -0.78 -4.12
N ASN A 328 -2.00 -1.12 -4.54
CA ASN A 328 -1.26 -2.26 -4.02
C ASN A 328 -0.93 -2.13 -2.52
N LYS A 329 -0.60 -0.91 -2.06
CA LYS A 329 -0.45 -0.62 -0.62
C LYS A 329 -1.78 -0.77 0.12
N ARG A 330 -2.88 -0.30 -0.47
CA ARG A 330 -4.22 -0.42 0.13
C ARG A 330 -4.65 -1.87 0.26
N VAL A 331 -4.49 -2.70 -0.78
CA VAL A 331 -4.79 -4.14 -0.73
C VAL A 331 -4.06 -4.82 0.43
N LYS A 332 -2.76 -4.56 0.59
CA LYS A 332 -1.97 -5.10 1.72
C LYS A 332 -2.55 -4.67 3.07
N LYS A 333 -2.94 -3.40 3.19
CA LYS A 333 -3.53 -2.86 4.42
C LYS A 333 -4.91 -3.48 4.72
N LEU A 334 -5.75 -3.65 3.71
CA LEU A 334 -7.05 -4.31 3.84
C LEU A 334 -6.89 -5.74 4.30
N VAL A 335 -5.96 -6.50 3.72
CA VAL A 335 -5.68 -7.87 4.16
C VAL A 335 -5.20 -7.92 5.61
N GLN A 336 -4.42 -6.95 6.08
CA GLN A 336 -4.04 -6.86 7.50
C GLN A 336 -5.22 -6.53 8.42
N ILE A 337 -6.18 -5.72 7.95
CA ILE A 337 -7.39 -5.39 8.72
C ILE A 337 -8.28 -6.63 8.82
N ILE A 338 -8.54 -7.30 7.69
CA ILE A 338 -9.35 -8.53 7.62
C ILE A 338 -8.78 -9.60 8.55
N GLN A 339 -7.46 -9.75 8.59
CA GLN A 339 -6.77 -10.72 9.46
C GLN A 339 -7.09 -10.58 10.95
N LYS A 340 -7.45 -9.39 11.42
CA LYS A 340 -7.82 -9.17 12.83
C LYS A 340 -9.14 -9.86 13.20
N PHE A 341 -9.93 -10.23 12.21
CA PHE A 341 -11.24 -10.87 12.36
C PHE A 341 -11.24 -12.32 11.84
N ASP A 342 -10.07 -12.89 11.53
CA ASP A 342 -9.96 -14.25 11.01
C ASP A 342 -10.64 -15.25 11.98
N GLY A 343 -11.65 -15.95 11.47
CA GLY A 343 -12.43 -16.94 12.23
C GLY A 343 -13.79 -16.45 12.71
N PHE A 344 -14.06 -15.14 12.73
CA PHE A 344 -15.31 -14.54 13.20
C PHE A 344 -15.74 -13.40 12.27
N TYR A 345 -16.26 -13.75 11.08
CA TYR A 345 -16.81 -12.76 10.14
C TYR A 345 -18.34 -12.70 10.28
N ASP A 346 -18.88 -11.51 10.52
CA ASP A 346 -20.32 -11.26 10.49
C ASP A 346 -20.72 -10.70 9.11
N PHE A 347 -21.08 -11.57 8.18
CA PHE A 347 -21.43 -11.12 6.82
C PHE A 347 -22.88 -10.63 6.69
N ASP A 348 -23.67 -10.72 7.75
CA ASP A 348 -25.09 -10.34 7.73
C ASP A 348 -25.30 -8.92 8.22
N ASN A 349 -24.53 -8.51 9.23
CA ASN A 349 -24.66 -7.18 9.81
C ASN A 349 -23.58 -6.24 9.28
N LEU A 350 -24.02 -5.04 8.89
CA LEU A 350 -23.10 -3.92 8.82
C LEU A 350 -22.65 -3.62 10.24
N ALA A 351 -21.35 -3.48 10.46
CA ALA A 351 -20.82 -2.94 11.69
C ALA A 351 -21.63 -1.70 12.05
N GLN A 352 -22.18 -1.69 13.27
CA GLN A 352 -22.77 -0.49 13.83
C GLN A 352 -21.79 0.65 13.56
N SER A 353 -22.32 1.78 13.12
CA SER A 353 -21.48 2.96 12.92
C SER A 353 -20.78 3.25 14.26
N ASP A 354 -19.71 4.05 14.27
CA ASP A 354 -19.15 4.54 15.54
C ASP A 354 -20.19 5.51 16.17
N ASP A 355 -21.37 4.99 16.55
CA ASP A 355 -22.59 5.72 16.89
C ASP A 355 -22.34 6.66 18.06
N GLU A 356 -21.47 6.28 18.99
CA GLU A 356 -21.08 7.15 20.10
C GLU A 356 -20.32 8.40 19.63
N GLU A 357 -19.44 8.25 18.65
CA GLU A 357 -18.67 9.37 18.12
C GLU A 357 -19.55 10.25 17.23
N GLU A 358 -20.49 9.68 16.48
CA GLU A 358 -21.44 10.48 15.69
C GLU A 358 -22.50 11.19 16.55
N LYS A 359 -22.94 10.56 17.64
CA LYS A 359 -23.81 11.18 18.67
C LYS A 359 -23.11 12.30 19.43
N SER A 360 -21.77 12.29 19.48
CA SER A 360 -20.99 13.38 20.09
C SER A 360 -21.04 14.70 19.30
N TRP A 361 -21.56 14.68 18.07
CA TRP A 361 -21.75 15.87 17.24
C TRP A 361 -23.21 16.33 17.26
N SER A 362 -23.42 17.58 17.61
CA SER A 362 -24.70 18.26 17.49
C SER A 362 -25.10 18.45 16.02
N ILE A 363 -26.41 18.60 15.76
CA ILE A 363 -26.96 18.88 14.43
C ILE A 363 -26.36 20.17 13.85
N ALA A 364 -26.19 21.20 14.70
CA ALA A 364 -25.57 22.46 14.31
C ALA A 364 -24.11 22.27 13.86
N GLU A 365 -23.33 21.43 14.55
CA GLU A 365 -21.96 21.12 14.14
C GLU A 365 -21.92 20.35 12.82
N LYS A 366 -22.82 19.37 12.63
CA LYS A 366 -22.94 18.59 11.38
C LYS A 366 -23.30 19.51 10.20
N GLN A 367 -24.29 20.39 10.38
CA GLN A 367 -24.73 21.34 9.36
C GLN A 367 -23.64 22.37 9.02
N ALA A 368 -22.97 22.94 10.03
CA ALA A 368 -21.90 23.91 9.83
C ALA A 368 -20.70 23.27 9.08
N LEU A 369 -20.34 22.04 9.43
CA LEU A 369 -19.31 21.29 8.74
C LEU A 369 -19.73 20.98 7.29
N PHE A 370 -20.96 20.48 7.07
CA PHE A 370 -21.48 20.21 5.73
C PHE A 370 -21.43 21.45 4.83
N ASN A 371 -21.94 22.58 5.32
CA ASN A 371 -21.94 23.85 4.60
C ASN A 371 -20.51 24.32 4.31
N LEU A 372 -19.58 24.19 5.27
CA LEU A 372 -18.16 24.52 5.08
C LEU A 372 -17.51 23.61 4.03
N LEU A 373 -17.84 22.32 4.00
CA LEU A 373 -17.31 21.39 3.00
C LEU A 373 -17.82 21.71 1.59
N CYS A 374 -19.12 21.99 1.43
CA CYS A 374 -19.67 22.43 0.14
C CYS A 374 -18.98 23.71 -0.35
N ASP A 375 -18.79 24.67 0.54
CA ASP A 375 -18.23 25.98 0.22
C ASP A 375 -16.71 25.96 -0.04
N TYR A 376 -15.95 25.27 0.82
CA TYR A 376 -14.49 25.38 0.89
C TYR A 376 -13.75 24.05 0.77
N GLY A 377 -14.45 22.92 0.87
CA GLY A 377 -13.87 21.58 0.80
C GLY A 377 -12.83 21.30 1.89
N VAL A 378 -12.04 20.24 1.70
CA VAL A 378 -10.88 19.97 2.56
C VAL A 378 -9.64 20.63 1.91
N PRO A 379 -8.93 21.53 2.59
CA PRO A 379 -7.77 22.21 2.02
C PRO A 379 -6.61 21.26 1.77
N ILE A 380 -5.69 21.66 0.88
CA ILE A 380 -4.47 20.89 0.57
C ILE A 380 -3.27 21.75 0.95
N GLY A 381 -2.42 21.22 1.83
CA GLY A 381 -1.18 21.87 2.24
C GLY A 381 -0.12 21.88 1.14
N VAL A 382 0.95 22.64 1.37
CA VAL A 382 2.10 22.75 0.45
C VAL A 382 2.80 21.42 0.15
N ASP A 383 2.61 20.43 1.00
CA ASP A 383 3.12 19.06 0.85
C ASP A 383 2.21 18.17 -0.02
N GLY A 384 1.10 18.71 -0.52
CA GLY A 384 0.10 18.00 -1.31
C GLY A 384 -0.84 17.11 -0.49
N ARG A 385 -0.78 17.18 0.85
CA ARG A 385 -1.65 16.42 1.75
C ARG A 385 -2.82 17.28 2.23
N GLN A 386 -3.87 16.63 2.74
CA GLN A 386 -5.01 17.34 3.31
C GLN A 386 -4.59 18.14 4.55
N ASN A 387 -4.95 19.41 4.58
CA ASN A 387 -4.70 20.31 5.70
C ASN A 387 -5.93 20.34 6.62
N TRP A 388 -6.05 19.32 7.47
CA TRP A 388 -7.13 19.19 8.44
C TRP A 388 -7.14 20.30 9.49
N GLN A 389 -5.98 20.88 9.79
CA GLN A 389 -5.87 21.97 10.76
C GLN A 389 -6.56 23.22 10.24
N GLU A 390 -6.32 23.61 8.98
CA GLU A 390 -6.97 24.77 8.37
C GLU A 390 -8.50 24.60 8.27
N LEU A 391 -8.97 23.38 7.97
CA LEU A 391 -10.42 23.09 8.01
C LEU A 391 -10.99 23.29 9.41
N LYS A 392 -10.27 22.80 10.44
CA LYS A 392 -10.66 22.97 11.84
C LYS A 392 -10.69 24.45 12.24
N ASP A 393 -9.68 25.23 11.87
CA ASP A 393 -9.58 26.65 12.18
C ASP A 393 -10.76 27.44 11.59
N LYS A 394 -11.14 27.14 10.33
CA LYS A 394 -12.33 27.74 9.70
C LYS A 394 -13.64 27.30 10.33
N LEU A 395 -13.71 26.08 10.84
CA LEU A 395 -14.90 25.55 11.51
C LEU A 395 -15.10 26.18 12.90
N ILE A 396 -14.02 26.40 13.65
CA ILE A 396 -14.04 27.08 14.96
C ILE A 396 -14.64 28.49 14.84
N LEU A 397 -14.41 29.18 13.72
CA LEU A 397 -15.00 30.50 13.47
C LEU A 397 -16.52 30.45 13.26
N LYS A 398 -17.08 29.30 12.87
CA LYS A 398 -18.52 29.13 12.59
C LYS A 398 -19.30 28.50 13.75
N ILE A 399 -18.61 27.88 14.71
CA ILE A 399 -19.23 27.11 15.79
C ILE A 399 -18.71 27.62 17.13
N ASN A 400 -19.63 28.04 18.00
CA ASN A 400 -19.28 28.43 19.36
C ASN A 400 -18.87 27.19 20.17
N LYS A 401 -17.67 27.20 20.77
CA LYS A 401 -17.11 26.10 21.59
C LYS A 401 -16.95 24.75 20.86
N PHE A 402 -16.22 24.74 19.74
CA PHE A 402 -15.86 23.50 19.04
C PHE A 402 -14.71 22.73 19.73
N ASP A 403 -14.97 21.53 20.22
CA ASP A 403 -14.05 20.72 21.04
C ASP A 403 -13.45 19.49 20.32
N LYS A 404 -13.87 19.20 19.08
CA LYS A 404 -13.47 17.98 18.37
C LYS A 404 -12.00 18.01 17.92
N ASN A 405 -11.31 16.88 18.04
CA ASN A 405 -9.93 16.71 17.57
C ASN A 405 -9.86 16.45 16.04
N LEU A 406 -8.65 16.46 15.46
CA LEU A 406 -8.47 16.30 14.01
C LEU A 406 -8.95 14.94 13.49
N ASN A 407 -8.83 13.89 14.29
CA ASN A 407 -9.27 12.54 13.92
C ASN A 407 -10.81 12.46 13.90
N GLN A 408 -11.47 13.02 14.92
CA GLN A 408 -12.93 13.16 14.97
C GLN A 408 -13.46 13.97 13.78
N LEU A 409 -12.79 15.08 13.44
CA LEU A 409 -13.13 15.91 12.28
C LEU A 409 -12.97 15.12 10.97
N GLU A 410 -11.84 14.45 10.76
CA GLU A 410 -11.60 13.63 9.57
C GLU A 410 -12.66 12.53 9.42
N LYS A 411 -12.99 11.83 10.51
CA LYS A 411 -14.04 10.81 10.54
C LYS A 411 -15.40 11.37 10.15
N MET A 412 -15.83 12.49 10.75
CA MET A 412 -17.12 13.10 10.44
C MET A 412 -17.22 13.59 8.99
N VAL A 413 -16.16 14.21 8.47
CA VAL A 413 -16.09 14.59 7.04
C VAL A 413 -16.31 13.37 6.15
N GLN A 414 -15.77 12.22 6.53
CA GLN A 414 -15.94 10.98 5.79
C GLN A 414 -17.32 10.34 5.97
N THR A 415 -17.94 10.47 7.14
CA THR A 415 -19.34 10.07 7.36
C THR A 415 -20.26 10.86 6.43
N ILE A 416 -20.08 12.19 6.36
CA ILE A 416 -20.83 13.06 5.44
C ILE A 416 -20.62 12.61 3.98
N ARG A 417 -19.37 12.39 3.55
CA ARG A 417 -19.07 11.90 2.18
C ARG A 417 -19.79 10.59 1.87
N THR A 418 -19.74 9.64 2.80
CA THR A 418 -20.37 8.32 2.65
C THR A 418 -21.88 8.45 2.50
N ARG A 419 -22.54 9.31 3.30
CA ARG A 419 -23.97 9.58 3.18
C ARG A 419 -24.32 10.21 1.84
N CYS A 420 -23.57 11.21 1.38
CA CYS A 420 -23.77 11.81 0.05
C CYS A 420 -23.65 10.77 -1.07
N GLU A 421 -22.64 9.90 -1.02
CA GLU A 421 -22.46 8.83 -2.01
C GLU A 421 -23.61 7.81 -1.97
N GLN A 422 -24.03 7.39 -0.79
CA GLN A 422 -25.17 6.48 -0.62
C GLN A 422 -26.46 7.08 -1.19
N MET A 423 -26.73 8.36 -0.93
CA MET A 423 -27.89 9.06 -1.48
C MET A 423 -27.83 9.13 -3.01
N LEU A 424 -26.67 9.45 -3.59
CA LEU A 424 -26.50 9.48 -5.05
C LEU A 424 -26.68 8.09 -5.68
N MET A 425 -26.19 7.02 -5.05
CA MET A 425 -26.35 5.65 -5.56
C MET A 425 -27.79 5.17 -5.49
N LYS A 426 -28.48 5.39 -4.36
CA LYS A 426 -29.90 5.02 -4.20
C LYS A 426 -30.79 5.66 -5.27
N HIS A 427 -30.54 6.93 -5.59
CA HIS A 427 -31.28 7.62 -6.65
C HIS A 427 -30.98 7.04 -8.04
N LYS A 428 -29.72 6.72 -8.35
CA LYS A 428 -29.35 6.08 -9.63
C LYS A 428 -29.98 4.69 -9.81
N GLU A 429 -30.01 3.89 -8.74
CA GLU A 429 -30.66 2.57 -8.76
C GLU A 429 -32.16 2.70 -9.02
N LYS A 430 -32.81 3.70 -8.42
CA LYS A 430 -34.21 4.02 -8.67
C LYS A 430 -34.46 4.48 -10.11
N GLU A 431 -33.66 5.41 -10.63
CA GLU A 431 -33.74 5.87 -12.03
C GLU A 431 -33.59 4.70 -13.03
N PHE A 432 -32.68 3.77 -12.75
CA PHE A 432 -32.47 2.57 -13.56
C PHE A 432 -33.69 1.63 -13.55
N LEU A 433 -34.23 1.37 -12.36
CA LEU A 433 -35.43 0.54 -12.18
C LEU A 433 -36.68 1.17 -12.82
N GLU A 434 -36.81 2.50 -12.75
CA GLU A 434 -37.91 3.25 -13.40
C GLU A 434 -37.76 3.24 -14.93
N SER A 435 -36.54 3.34 -15.46
CA SER A 435 -36.28 3.28 -16.91
C SER A 435 -36.46 1.90 -17.54
N ASP A 436 -36.24 0.81 -16.79
CA ASP A 436 -36.47 -0.57 -17.26
C ASP A 436 -37.96 -0.97 -17.16
N SER A 437 -38.75 -0.25 -16.34
CA SER A 437 -40.19 -0.51 -16.15
C SER A 437 -41.10 0.14 -17.19
N SER A 438 -40.59 1.06 -18.03
CA SER A 438 -41.40 1.69 -19.09
C SER A 438 -41.63 0.79 -20.32
N ASP A 439 -40.94 -0.35 -20.42
CA ASP A 439 -41.06 -1.29 -21.55
C ASP A 439 -41.91 -2.54 -21.23
N LEU A 440 -42.47 -2.64 -20.02
CA LEU A 440 -43.34 -3.76 -19.62
C LEU A 440 -44.52 -3.25 -18.78
N GLU A 441 -45.69 -3.10 -19.41
CA GLU A 441 -46.98 -3.05 -18.70
C GLU A 441 -47.21 -4.39 -17.99
N ILE A 442 -46.65 -4.54 -16.80
CA ILE A 442 -47.00 -5.60 -15.85
C ILE A 442 -47.27 -4.92 -14.52
N GLU A 443 -48.54 -4.95 -14.08
CA GLU A 443 -48.92 -4.60 -12.72
C GLU A 443 -48.16 -5.50 -11.73
N LEU A 444 -47.08 -4.97 -11.16
CA LEU A 444 -46.38 -5.60 -10.04
C LEU A 444 -47.16 -5.32 -8.76
N PRO A 445 -47.42 -6.34 -7.91
CA PRO A 445 -48.16 -6.16 -6.67
C PRO A 445 -47.38 -5.29 -5.68
N PRO A 446 -48.06 -4.49 -4.84
CA PRO A 446 -47.41 -3.57 -3.92
C PRO A 446 -46.80 -4.36 -2.75
N SER A 447 -45.51 -4.68 -2.85
CA SER A 447 -44.75 -5.10 -1.67
C SER A 447 -43.24 -4.86 -1.79
N SER A 448 -42.73 -4.10 -0.83
CA SER A 448 -41.33 -4.02 -0.36
C SER A 448 -40.40 -2.96 -0.97
N ILE A 449 -40.91 -1.91 -1.61
CA ILE A 449 -40.22 -0.63 -1.65
C ILE A 449 -41.01 0.26 -0.72
N GLY A 450 -40.53 0.40 0.53
CA GLY A 450 -41.13 1.35 1.46
C GLY A 450 -41.21 2.71 0.77
N GLU A 451 -42.42 3.29 0.73
CA GLU A 451 -42.59 4.70 0.42
C GLU A 451 -41.51 5.46 1.20
N ILE A 452 -40.73 6.28 0.50
CA ILE A 452 -39.85 7.25 1.16
C ILE A 452 -40.79 8.25 1.81
N ARG A 453 -41.28 7.92 3.00
CA ARG A 453 -41.57 8.95 3.97
C ARG A 453 -40.20 9.52 4.32
N GLU A 454 -39.99 10.79 4.01
CA GLU A 454 -39.04 11.58 4.77
C GLU A 454 -39.36 11.31 6.24
N GLU A 455 -38.54 10.52 6.92
CA GLU A 455 -38.74 10.24 8.34
C GLU A 455 -38.65 11.60 9.03
N GLN A 456 -39.81 12.11 9.48
CA GLN A 456 -39.93 13.38 10.19
C GLN A 456 -39.37 13.24 11.61
N GLY A 457 -38.06 13.09 11.72
CA GLY A 457 -37.31 13.06 12.97
C GLY A 457 -36.20 14.11 12.98
N ASP A 458 -35.80 14.55 14.18
CA ASP A 458 -34.70 15.48 14.48
C ASP A 458 -33.30 14.91 14.12
N GLU A 459 -33.13 14.37 12.91
CA GLU A 459 -31.87 13.79 12.44
C GLU A 459 -31.24 14.66 11.35
N PHE A 460 -29.91 14.73 11.31
CA PHE A 460 -29.17 15.46 10.27
C PHE A 460 -29.32 14.75 8.91
N GLN A 461 -30.23 15.27 8.08
CA GLN A 461 -30.55 14.74 6.76
C GLN A 461 -29.77 15.48 5.65
N ILE A 462 -29.35 14.74 4.63
CA ILE A 462 -28.69 15.26 3.43
C ILE A 462 -29.56 14.90 2.23
N SER A 463 -30.08 15.90 1.52
CA SER A 463 -30.93 15.67 0.34
C SER A 463 -30.13 15.16 -0.87
N TYR A 464 -30.83 14.71 -1.92
CA TYR A 464 -30.20 14.35 -3.19
C TYR A 464 -29.51 15.56 -3.84
N SER A 465 -30.17 16.72 -3.87
CA SER A 465 -29.59 17.97 -4.39
C SER A 465 -28.36 18.41 -3.59
N ASP A 466 -28.38 18.26 -2.27
CA ASP A 466 -27.24 18.54 -1.41
C ASP A 466 -26.07 17.61 -1.71
N SER A 467 -26.36 16.33 -1.94
CA SER A 467 -25.35 15.33 -2.29
C SER A 467 -24.71 15.60 -3.66
N GLN A 468 -25.50 16.00 -4.66
CA GLN A 468 -25.00 16.44 -5.97
C GLN A 468 -24.09 17.67 -5.85
N LYS A 469 -24.56 18.70 -5.13
CA LYS A 469 -23.81 19.93 -4.87
C LYS A 469 -22.50 19.64 -4.16
N PHE A 470 -22.57 18.90 -3.06
CA PHE A 470 -21.41 18.49 -2.26
C PHE A 470 -20.38 17.75 -3.12
N SER A 471 -20.81 16.76 -3.91
CA SER A 471 -19.92 16.00 -4.79
C SER A 471 -19.27 16.90 -5.83
N LYS A 472 -20.04 17.72 -6.55
CA LYS A 472 -19.53 18.62 -7.59
C LYS A 472 -18.50 19.61 -7.03
N GLN A 473 -18.88 20.34 -5.98
CA GLN A 473 -18.08 21.42 -5.41
C GLN A 473 -16.81 20.91 -4.72
N THR A 474 -16.91 19.87 -3.88
CA THR A 474 -15.73 19.35 -3.17
C THR A 474 -14.71 18.72 -4.12
N ASN A 475 -15.17 18.05 -5.18
CA ASN A 475 -14.28 17.46 -6.16
C ASN A 475 -13.59 18.53 -7.03
N MET A 476 -14.30 19.59 -7.42
CA MET A 476 -13.75 20.69 -8.20
C MET A 476 -12.66 21.43 -7.43
N LEU A 477 -12.93 21.81 -6.17
CA LEU A 477 -11.94 22.43 -5.28
C LEU A 477 -10.71 21.55 -5.08
N HIS A 478 -10.90 20.24 -4.88
CA HIS A 478 -9.80 19.30 -4.76
C HIS A 478 -8.97 19.24 -6.05
N PHE A 479 -9.63 19.15 -7.21
CA PHE A 479 -8.97 19.08 -8.51
C PHE A 479 -8.13 20.33 -8.78
N ILE A 480 -8.69 21.51 -8.55
CA ILE A 480 -8.00 22.80 -8.68
C ILE A 480 -6.74 22.83 -7.81
N ARG A 481 -6.89 22.58 -6.51
CA ARG A 481 -5.79 22.65 -5.53
C ARG A 481 -4.71 21.60 -5.78
N LYS A 482 -5.06 20.45 -6.36
CA LYS A 482 -4.14 19.35 -6.60
C LYS A 482 -3.48 19.35 -7.98
N ASN A 483 -4.13 19.93 -9.01
CA ASN A 483 -3.67 19.82 -10.39
C ASN A 483 -3.35 21.16 -11.03
N ILE A 484 -4.16 22.20 -10.78
CA ILE A 484 -4.00 23.49 -11.47
C ILE A 484 -3.08 24.44 -10.69
N LEU A 485 -3.33 24.60 -9.39
CA LEU A 485 -2.58 25.54 -8.55
C LEU A 485 -1.16 25.09 -8.12
N PRO A 486 -0.82 23.79 -8.01
CA PRO A 486 0.52 23.40 -7.56
C PRO A 486 1.64 23.86 -8.47
N GLN A 487 2.88 23.83 -7.94
CA GLN A 487 4.11 24.13 -8.68
C GLN A 487 4.11 25.53 -9.31
N ASN A 488 3.60 26.53 -8.59
CA ASN A 488 3.46 27.89 -9.09
C ASN A 488 2.67 27.95 -10.40
N GLN A 489 1.59 27.16 -10.47
CA GLN A 489 0.66 27.13 -11.60
C GLN A 489 1.30 26.66 -12.92
N ALA A 490 2.37 25.85 -12.85
CA ALA A 490 3.13 25.42 -14.03
C ALA A 490 2.25 24.76 -15.12
N LEU A 491 1.28 23.93 -14.72
CA LEU A 491 0.36 23.28 -15.66
C LEU A 491 -0.55 24.32 -16.36
N PHE A 492 -1.04 25.30 -15.61
CA PHE A 492 -1.86 26.39 -16.15
C PHE A 492 -1.05 27.21 -17.15
N GLN A 493 0.16 27.64 -16.77
CA GLN A 493 1.06 28.42 -17.62
C GLN A 493 1.48 27.67 -18.89
N GLN A 494 1.73 26.35 -18.79
CA GLN A 494 2.09 25.52 -19.94
C GLN A 494 0.98 25.46 -21.00
N HIS A 495 -0.29 25.50 -20.59
CA HIS A 495 -1.43 25.28 -21.47
C HIS A 495 -2.30 26.54 -21.69
N ILE A 496 -1.85 27.71 -21.23
CA ILE A 496 -2.63 28.95 -21.32
C ILE A 496 -2.94 29.37 -22.76
N GLN A 497 -2.00 29.16 -23.69
CA GLN A 497 -2.23 29.43 -25.12
C GLN A 497 -3.32 28.53 -25.74
N GLN A 498 -3.53 27.34 -25.19
CA GLN A 498 -4.60 26.44 -25.62
C GLN A 498 -5.94 26.85 -24.97
N VAL A 499 -5.92 27.29 -23.71
CA VAL A 499 -7.09 27.88 -23.04
C VAL A 499 -7.62 29.08 -23.83
N GLU A 500 -6.74 30.00 -24.25
CA GLU A 500 -7.11 31.19 -25.04
C GLU A 500 -7.76 30.84 -26.38
N LYS A 501 -7.38 29.70 -26.98
CA LYS A 501 -7.92 29.25 -28.27
C LYS A 501 -9.22 28.45 -28.13
N GLU A 502 -9.32 27.60 -27.10
CA GLU A 502 -10.42 26.64 -26.95
C GLU A 502 -11.56 27.14 -26.05
N LEU A 503 -11.28 28.03 -25.09
CA LEU A 503 -12.25 28.50 -24.10
C LEU A 503 -12.54 30.00 -24.29
N PHE A 504 -13.33 30.31 -25.32
CA PHE A 504 -13.78 31.68 -25.59
C PHE A 504 -14.73 32.21 -24.50
N ILE A 505 -14.57 33.49 -24.14
CA ILE A 505 -15.44 34.21 -23.21
C ILE A 505 -15.72 35.61 -23.76
N ASN A 506 -17.00 35.97 -23.87
CA ASN A 506 -17.41 37.25 -24.42
C ASN A 506 -17.56 38.31 -23.32
N ILE A 507 -16.45 38.70 -22.71
CA ILE A 507 -16.39 39.74 -21.67
C ILE A 507 -15.34 40.76 -22.08
N PRO A 508 -15.69 42.06 -22.21
CA PRO A 508 -14.72 43.11 -22.54
C PRO A 508 -13.56 43.13 -21.54
N ASP A 509 -12.36 43.31 -22.06
CA ASP A 509 -11.10 43.40 -21.28
C ASP A 509 -10.74 42.12 -20.48
N TYR A 510 -11.39 40.99 -20.75
CA TYR A 510 -11.07 39.72 -20.12
C TYR A 510 -9.84 39.07 -20.75
N ASP A 511 -8.78 38.91 -19.95
CA ASP A 511 -7.55 38.21 -20.25
C ASP A 511 -7.50 36.87 -19.48
N PRO A 512 -7.70 35.72 -20.16
CA PRO A 512 -7.58 34.40 -19.56
C PRO A 512 -6.27 34.16 -18.80
N LYS A 513 -5.14 34.79 -19.18
CA LYS A 513 -3.86 34.63 -18.46
C LYS A 513 -3.90 35.16 -17.04
N ILE A 514 -4.67 36.22 -16.81
CA ILE A 514 -4.72 36.96 -15.55
C ILE A 514 -5.99 36.60 -14.77
N HIS A 515 -7.14 36.58 -15.46
CA HIS A 515 -8.43 36.51 -14.81
C HIS A 515 -8.85 35.08 -14.45
N ASP A 516 -8.61 34.09 -15.32
CA ASP A 516 -8.92 32.69 -14.99
C ASP A 516 -8.13 32.24 -13.75
N ILE A 517 -6.86 32.64 -13.66
CA ILE A 517 -6.05 32.29 -12.49
C ILE A 517 -6.48 33.05 -11.23
N GLN A 518 -6.89 34.32 -11.34
CA GLN A 518 -7.45 35.07 -10.22
C GLN A 518 -8.72 34.41 -9.69
N ILE A 519 -9.66 34.04 -10.57
CA ILE A 519 -10.87 33.31 -10.20
C ILE A 519 -10.52 32.02 -9.45
N ILE A 520 -9.58 31.24 -10.00
CA ILE A 520 -9.15 29.96 -9.40
C ILE A 520 -8.48 30.17 -8.03
N ILE A 521 -7.64 31.18 -7.87
CA ILE A 521 -6.98 31.52 -6.60
C ILE A 521 -8.01 31.95 -5.57
N ILE A 522 -8.92 32.87 -5.95
CA ILE A 522 -9.97 33.37 -5.06
C ILE A 522 -10.83 32.20 -4.59
N LEU A 523 -11.37 31.38 -5.51
CA LEU A 523 -12.13 30.18 -5.15
C LEU A 523 -11.37 29.28 -4.17
N SER A 524 -10.07 29.06 -4.40
CA SER A 524 -9.27 28.22 -3.52
C SER A 524 -9.08 28.81 -2.12
N GLN A 525 -9.05 30.14 -1.96
CA GLN A 525 -8.78 30.83 -0.68
C GLN A 525 -10.05 31.17 0.11
N THR A 526 -11.12 31.53 -0.59
CA THR A 526 -12.37 32.05 0.01
C THR A 526 -13.54 31.08 -0.10
N GLY A 527 -13.49 30.09 -1.01
CA GLY A 527 -14.60 29.18 -1.27
C GLY A 527 -15.62 29.75 -2.26
N PHE A 528 -16.68 28.99 -2.54
CA PHE A 528 -17.73 29.37 -3.49
C PHE A 528 -18.51 30.62 -3.06
N ASN A 529 -18.76 30.79 -1.77
CA ASN A 529 -19.44 31.96 -1.23
C ASN A 529 -18.62 33.24 -1.39
N GLY A 530 -17.28 33.12 -1.46
CA GLY A 530 -16.38 34.24 -1.72
C GLY A 530 -16.37 34.70 -3.18
N LEU A 531 -17.09 34.01 -4.08
CA LEU A 531 -17.26 34.35 -5.49
C LEU A 531 -18.50 35.24 -5.76
N GLN A 532 -18.91 36.05 -4.78
CA GLN A 532 -19.82 37.19 -5.03
C GLN A 532 -19.28 38.07 -6.17
N PRO A 533 -20.06 38.95 -6.83
CA PRO A 533 -19.57 39.68 -7.99
C PRO A 533 -18.22 40.35 -7.71
N ILE A 534 -17.14 39.78 -8.26
CA ILE A 534 -15.77 40.20 -7.98
C ILE A 534 -15.37 41.17 -9.10
N THR A 535 -14.87 42.33 -8.72
CA THR A 535 -14.07 43.16 -9.63
C THR A 535 -12.72 42.48 -9.80
N LEU A 536 -12.55 41.77 -10.91
CA LEU A 536 -11.27 41.22 -11.31
C LEU A 536 -10.34 42.37 -11.70
N SER A 537 -9.03 42.22 -11.48
CA SER A 537 -8.11 43.35 -11.72
C SER A 537 -8.19 43.78 -13.19
N ASN A 538 -8.37 45.07 -13.45
CA ASN A 538 -8.40 45.66 -14.80
C ASN A 538 -9.60 45.25 -15.68
N ILE A 539 -10.69 44.71 -15.11
CA ILE A 539 -11.96 44.55 -15.83
C ILE A 539 -12.99 45.54 -15.26
N ASN A 540 -13.56 46.39 -16.13
CA ASN A 540 -14.64 47.31 -15.77
C ASN A 540 -16.04 46.64 -15.74
N THR A 541 -16.15 45.44 -16.31
CA THR A 541 -17.38 44.63 -16.40
C THR A 541 -17.52 43.69 -15.20
N ILE A 542 -18.61 43.78 -14.45
CA ILE A 542 -18.90 42.89 -13.32
C ILE A 542 -19.34 41.52 -13.86
N MET A 543 -18.63 40.46 -13.49
CA MET A 543 -19.05 39.08 -13.76
C MET A 543 -20.11 38.62 -12.76
N THR A 544 -21.18 38.01 -13.26
CA THR A 544 -22.18 37.34 -12.41
C THR A 544 -21.62 36.04 -11.83
N THR A 545 -22.14 35.61 -10.68
CA THR A 545 -21.71 34.33 -10.05
C THR A 545 -21.92 33.14 -10.98
N GLU A 546 -22.98 33.13 -11.80
CA GLU A 546 -23.23 32.06 -12.78
C GLU A 546 -22.15 32.00 -13.87
N GLN A 547 -21.74 33.16 -14.41
CA GLN A 547 -20.65 33.22 -15.39
C GLN A 547 -19.32 32.73 -14.80
N ILE A 548 -19.03 33.09 -13.55
CA ILE A 548 -17.82 32.65 -12.84
C ILE A 548 -17.84 31.12 -12.65
N LEU A 549 -18.95 30.56 -12.16
CA LEU A 549 -19.09 29.11 -11.96
C LEU A 549 -18.95 28.33 -13.26
N ASN A 550 -19.63 28.78 -14.32
CA ASN A 550 -19.51 28.17 -15.65
C ASN A 550 -18.05 28.22 -16.14
N ARG A 551 -17.36 29.35 -15.94
CA ARG A 551 -15.95 29.48 -16.33
C ARG A 551 -15.05 28.52 -15.56
N ILE A 552 -15.27 28.34 -14.25
CA ILE A 552 -14.51 27.39 -13.44
C ILE A 552 -14.74 25.94 -13.94
N GLU A 553 -15.98 25.59 -14.29
CA GLU A 553 -16.32 24.26 -14.81
C GLU A 553 -15.66 23.98 -16.16
N GLN A 554 -15.63 24.96 -17.06
CA GLN A 554 -14.91 24.90 -18.34
C GLN A 554 -13.42 24.67 -18.12
N LEU A 555 -12.78 25.45 -17.24
CA LEU A 555 -11.36 25.32 -16.91
C LEU A 555 -11.05 23.95 -16.32
N CYS A 556 -11.84 23.49 -15.34
CA CYS A 556 -11.63 22.18 -14.74
C CYS A 556 -11.79 21.05 -15.76
N SER A 557 -12.77 21.15 -16.66
CA SER A 557 -13.00 20.17 -17.72
C SER A 557 -11.84 20.13 -18.72
N PHE A 558 -11.34 21.30 -19.13
CA PHE A 558 -10.20 21.44 -20.03
C PHE A 558 -8.91 20.85 -19.44
N PHE A 559 -8.56 21.23 -18.21
CA PHE A 559 -7.36 20.71 -17.55
C PHE A 559 -7.48 19.22 -17.21
N LYS A 560 -8.70 18.71 -16.96
CA LYS A 560 -8.95 17.27 -16.82
C LYS A 560 -8.63 16.53 -18.12
N LYS A 561 -9.09 17.04 -19.26
CA LYS A 561 -8.81 16.46 -20.59
C LYS A 561 -7.32 16.39 -20.89
N ILE A 562 -6.57 17.49 -20.65
CA ILE A 562 -5.11 17.51 -20.83
C ILE A 562 -4.42 16.47 -19.94
N ARG A 563 -4.80 16.41 -18.66
CA ARG A 563 -4.26 15.43 -17.72
C ARG A 563 -4.54 13.99 -18.17
N ASP A 564 -5.77 13.70 -18.58
CA ASP A 564 -6.15 12.36 -18.99
C ASP A 564 -5.40 11.95 -20.28
N GLN A 565 -5.18 12.89 -21.22
CA GLN A 565 -4.34 12.68 -22.40
C GLN A 565 -2.87 12.44 -22.06
N THR A 566 -2.29 13.17 -21.09
CA THR A 566 -0.90 12.95 -20.66
C THR A 566 -0.74 11.61 -19.93
N ASN A 567 -1.74 11.17 -19.17
CA ASN A 567 -1.78 9.84 -18.56
C ASN A 567 -1.96 8.72 -19.59
N ILE A 568 -2.72 8.96 -20.67
CA ILE A 568 -2.84 8.03 -21.80
C ILE A 568 -1.52 7.91 -22.56
N LYS A 569 -0.80 9.00 -22.81
CA LYS A 569 0.54 8.97 -23.45
C LYS A 569 1.61 8.28 -22.60
N ARG A 570 1.40 8.16 -21.28
CA ARG A 570 2.23 7.36 -20.37
C ARG A 570 1.78 5.89 -20.24
N LYS A 571 0.72 5.45 -20.95
CA LYS A 571 0.34 4.04 -21.03
C LYS A 571 1.48 3.24 -21.71
N PRO A 572 1.89 2.09 -21.17
CA PRO A 572 2.35 1.01 -22.02
C PRO A 572 1.13 0.53 -22.82
N GLU A 573 1.15 0.67 -24.15
CA GLU A 573 0.14 0.03 -24.99
C GLU A 573 0.21 -1.49 -24.78
N LEU A 574 -0.93 -2.12 -24.48
CA LEU A 574 -1.13 -3.54 -24.74
C LEU A 574 -1.21 -3.66 -26.27
N LYS A 575 -0.09 -4.02 -26.90
CA LYS A 575 -0.10 -4.45 -28.30
C LYS A 575 -0.34 -5.94 -28.33
N ASP A 576 -1.34 -6.35 -29.10
CA ASP A 576 -1.44 -7.71 -29.60
C ASP A 576 -0.12 -8.07 -30.30
N ASP A 577 0.38 -9.28 -30.01
CA ASP A 577 1.71 -9.80 -30.37
C ASP A 577 1.93 -10.06 -31.87
N GLN A 578 1.22 -9.36 -32.76
CA GLN A 578 1.37 -9.53 -34.20
C GLN A 578 1.33 -8.18 -34.92
N GLN A 579 2.47 -7.48 -34.94
CA GLN A 579 3.14 -6.93 -36.13
C GLN A 579 4.04 -5.73 -35.82
N LYS A 580 5.27 -5.83 -36.34
CA LYS A 580 6.32 -4.81 -36.53
C LYS A 580 6.94 -4.19 -35.27
N LYS A 581 8.05 -4.81 -34.86
CA LYS A 581 9.14 -4.19 -34.11
C LYS A 581 9.54 -2.85 -34.75
N ILE A 582 9.18 -1.75 -34.10
CA ILE A 582 10.00 -0.54 -34.12
C ILE A 582 10.84 -0.61 -32.85
N LYS A 583 12.15 -0.86 -33.02
CA LYS A 583 13.13 -0.81 -31.94
C LYS A 583 13.13 0.61 -31.37
N LEU A 584 12.75 0.79 -30.10
CA LEU A 584 13.24 1.91 -29.31
C LEU A 584 14.50 1.45 -28.60
N ASN A 585 15.64 2.01 -29.02
CA ASN A 585 16.94 1.77 -28.40
C ASN A 585 16.92 2.26 -26.94
N SER A 586 17.20 1.35 -26.01
CA SER A 586 17.80 1.68 -24.71
C SER A 586 18.81 0.59 -24.36
N THR A 587 19.77 0.43 -25.27
CA THR A 587 21.03 -0.32 -25.09
C THR A 587 22.22 0.63 -25.24
N GLY A 588 22.02 1.91 -24.95
CA GLY A 588 23.10 2.88 -24.98
C GLY A 588 23.84 2.86 -23.66
N GLY A 589 25.06 2.32 -23.67
CA GLY A 589 25.99 2.47 -22.54
C GLY A 589 26.35 3.94 -22.31
N VAL A 590 27.21 4.23 -21.32
CA VAL A 590 27.70 5.59 -20.99
C VAL A 590 28.11 6.44 -22.20
N ASN A 591 28.52 5.84 -23.32
CA ASN A 591 28.89 6.56 -24.54
C ASN A 591 27.71 7.14 -25.35
N GLU A 592 26.46 6.78 -25.05
CA GLU A 592 25.26 7.24 -25.77
C GLU A 592 24.39 8.23 -24.96
N ILE A 593 24.75 8.55 -23.71
CA ILE A 593 24.00 9.53 -22.92
C ILE A 593 24.24 10.95 -23.45
N GLN A 594 23.16 11.62 -23.88
CA GLN A 594 23.20 13.05 -24.16
C GLN A 594 22.94 13.85 -22.88
N LEU A 595 23.96 14.56 -22.40
CA LEU A 595 23.86 15.49 -21.28
C LEU A 595 23.58 16.92 -21.77
N PRO A 596 22.74 17.72 -21.09
CA PRO A 596 22.10 17.42 -19.81
C PRO A 596 20.93 16.42 -19.92
N TYR A 597 20.89 15.46 -18.99
CA TYR A 597 19.89 14.37 -18.96
C TYR A 597 18.84 14.63 -17.87
N GLN A 598 17.57 14.71 -18.24
CA GLN A 598 16.46 14.92 -17.30
C GLN A 598 16.10 13.61 -16.60
N VAL A 599 16.47 13.46 -15.33
CA VAL A 599 16.25 12.22 -14.56
C VAL A 599 14.83 12.16 -13.99
N SER A 600 14.33 13.28 -13.43
CA SER A 600 12.96 13.43 -12.94
C SER A 600 12.53 14.90 -12.99
N THR A 601 11.28 15.24 -12.67
CA THR A 601 10.81 16.65 -12.67
C THR A 601 11.59 17.59 -11.75
N SER A 602 12.35 17.06 -10.77
CA SER A 602 13.12 17.87 -9.82
C SER A 602 14.63 17.63 -9.86
N LEU A 603 15.10 16.76 -10.76
CA LEU A 603 16.51 16.38 -10.86
C LEU A 603 16.96 16.33 -12.33
N LYS A 604 18.00 17.08 -12.65
CA LYS A 604 18.66 17.10 -13.96
C LYS A 604 20.13 16.75 -13.77
N LEU A 605 20.63 15.77 -14.52
CA LEU A 605 22.04 15.37 -14.51
C LEU A 605 22.79 16.20 -15.56
N LEU A 606 23.88 16.85 -15.16
CA LEU A 606 24.70 17.68 -16.03
C LEU A 606 26.05 17.04 -16.38
N SER A 607 26.63 16.27 -15.46
CA SER A 607 27.90 15.57 -15.64
C SER A 607 27.94 14.32 -14.75
N LEU A 608 28.41 13.20 -15.31
CA LEU A 608 28.65 11.96 -14.56
C LEU A 608 29.98 12.00 -13.79
N GLY A 609 30.92 12.87 -14.16
CA GLY A 609 32.25 12.95 -13.56
C GLY A 609 33.15 11.76 -13.91
N LYS A 610 34.23 11.61 -13.14
CA LYS A 610 35.25 10.55 -13.28
C LYS A 610 35.38 9.76 -11.99
N ILE A 611 35.43 8.43 -12.09
CA ILE A 611 35.62 7.57 -10.93
C ILE A 611 37.09 7.60 -10.50
N ILE A 612 37.31 7.91 -9.22
CA ILE A 612 38.60 7.79 -8.56
C ILE A 612 38.57 6.50 -7.73
N PRO A 613 39.42 5.49 -8.01
CA PRO A 613 39.36 4.17 -7.35
C PRO A 613 39.89 4.17 -5.91
N SER A 614 40.08 5.34 -5.30
CA SER A 614 40.47 5.47 -3.90
C SER A 614 39.31 5.08 -2.96
N PRO A 615 39.57 4.33 -1.86
CA PRO A 615 38.57 3.93 -0.87
C PRO A 615 37.81 5.07 -0.16
N ALA A 616 38.25 6.32 -0.36
CA ALA A 616 37.57 7.52 0.14
C ALA A 616 36.44 8.01 -0.78
N TYR A 617 36.46 7.64 -2.07
CA TYR A 617 35.53 8.11 -3.11
C TYR A 617 34.40 7.12 -3.41
N HIS A 618 34.27 6.06 -2.62
CA HIS A 618 33.18 5.11 -2.75
C HIS A 618 32.85 4.41 -1.42
N SER A 619 31.64 3.87 -1.34
CA SER A 619 31.12 3.07 -0.22
C SER A 619 30.52 1.78 -0.77
N GLU A 620 29.98 0.91 0.09
CA GLU A 620 29.29 -0.30 -0.35
C GLU A 620 28.14 -0.03 -1.33
N HIS A 621 27.52 1.15 -1.26
CA HIS A 621 26.28 1.45 -1.97
C HIS A 621 26.32 2.67 -2.87
N ASN A 622 27.41 3.46 -2.87
CA ASN A 622 27.52 4.72 -3.62
C ASN A 622 28.92 4.91 -4.19
N LEU A 623 28.99 5.45 -5.40
CA LEU A 623 30.18 5.99 -6.03
C LEU A 623 30.13 7.53 -5.95
N PHE A 624 31.27 8.18 -5.69
CA PHE A 624 31.40 9.65 -5.63
C PHE A 624 32.38 10.16 -6.70
N PRO A 625 31.98 10.19 -7.98
CA PRO A 625 32.87 10.61 -9.06
C PRO A 625 33.22 12.09 -8.97
N VAL A 626 34.49 12.42 -9.18
CA VAL A 626 34.98 13.81 -9.25
C VAL A 626 34.48 14.48 -10.52
N GLY A 627 33.94 15.69 -10.41
CA GLY A 627 33.33 16.41 -11.52
C GLY A 627 31.87 16.00 -11.80
N TYR A 628 31.27 15.16 -10.95
CA TYR A 628 29.83 14.91 -10.98
C TYR A 628 29.07 16.22 -10.77
N LYS A 629 28.03 16.45 -11.57
CA LYS A 629 27.19 17.65 -11.48
C LYS A 629 25.73 17.31 -11.73
N SER A 630 24.86 17.75 -10.83
CA SER A 630 23.40 17.67 -10.99
C SER A 630 22.73 18.96 -10.53
N ILE A 631 21.52 19.22 -11.03
CA ILE A 631 20.65 20.29 -10.55
C ILE A 631 19.47 19.65 -9.83
N ARG A 632 19.24 20.05 -8.59
CA ARG A 632 18.09 19.66 -7.78
C ARG A 632 17.20 20.88 -7.51
N THR A 633 15.94 20.83 -7.93
CA THR A 633 14.95 21.85 -7.54
C THR A 633 14.43 21.53 -6.14
N HIS A 634 14.52 22.47 -5.22
CA HIS A 634 14.04 22.31 -3.84
C HIS A 634 13.50 23.63 -3.26
N ALA A 635 12.92 23.61 -2.05
CA ALA A 635 12.52 24.84 -1.35
C ALA A 635 13.73 25.77 -1.12
N SER A 636 13.52 27.07 -1.31
CA SER A 636 14.53 28.12 -1.10
C SER A 636 14.93 28.20 0.37
N MET A 637 16.23 28.36 0.61
CA MET A 637 16.78 28.58 1.94
C MET A 637 16.84 30.07 2.34
N PHE A 638 16.42 30.97 1.45
CA PHE A 638 16.40 32.42 1.67
C PHE A 638 14.97 32.95 1.76
N THR A 639 14.05 32.40 0.98
CA THR A 639 12.68 32.91 0.88
C THR A 639 11.64 31.81 1.19
N LYS A 640 10.87 32.00 2.26
CA LYS A 640 9.77 31.10 2.65
C LYS A 640 8.77 30.95 1.50
N GLY A 641 8.40 29.71 1.17
CA GLY A 641 7.39 29.40 0.15
C GLY A 641 7.89 29.40 -1.30
N LYS A 642 9.11 29.88 -1.57
CA LYS A 642 9.72 29.78 -2.92
C LYS A 642 10.50 28.47 -3.09
N ARG A 643 10.70 28.08 -4.34
CA ARG A 643 11.59 26.98 -4.73
C ARG A 643 12.70 27.55 -5.60
N CYS A 644 13.90 27.02 -5.44
CA CYS A 644 15.05 27.38 -6.24
C CYS A 644 15.80 26.12 -6.71
N GLN A 645 16.70 26.29 -7.67
CA GLN A 645 17.64 25.27 -8.11
C GLN A 645 18.89 25.25 -7.24
N TYR A 646 19.34 24.05 -6.93
CA TYR A 646 20.58 23.77 -6.23
C TYR A 646 21.49 22.95 -7.14
N THR A 647 22.59 23.54 -7.59
CA THR A 647 23.63 22.83 -8.35
C THR A 647 24.49 22.05 -7.36
N CYS A 648 24.42 20.73 -7.44
CA CYS A 648 25.18 19.79 -6.62
C CYS A 648 26.42 19.32 -7.39
N GLU A 649 27.59 19.43 -6.78
CA GLU A 649 28.88 19.07 -7.38
C GLU A 649 29.70 18.20 -6.43
N ILE A 650 30.43 17.24 -6.99
CA ILE A 650 31.45 16.48 -6.28
C ILE A 650 32.81 16.91 -6.81
N LEU A 651 33.66 17.41 -5.92
CA LEU A 651 34.98 17.94 -6.22
C LEU A 651 36.04 17.05 -5.58
N GLU A 652 37.23 17.10 -6.13
CA GLU A 652 38.41 16.49 -5.53
C GLU A 652 38.90 17.39 -4.39
N GLY A 653 38.98 16.84 -3.18
CA GLY A 653 39.49 17.54 -2.00
C GLY A 653 41.01 17.48 -1.91
N SER A 654 41.61 18.52 -1.35
CA SER A 654 43.07 18.62 -1.13
C SER A 654 43.62 17.57 -0.15
N ASP A 655 42.76 16.93 0.64
CA ASP A 655 43.10 15.88 1.61
C ASP A 655 42.93 14.46 1.03
N GLY A 656 42.71 14.34 -0.28
CA GLY A 656 42.48 13.06 -0.96
C GLY A 656 41.10 12.46 -0.67
N LYS A 657 40.13 13.26 -0.21
CA LYS A 657 38.72 12.87 0.02
C LYS A 657 37.76 13.72 -0.81
N PRO A 658 36.56 13.23 -1.16
CA PRO A 658 35.60 14.02 -1.91
C PRO A 658 35.09 15.23 -1.13
N LEU A 659 35.03 16.38 -1.79
CA LEU A 659 34.31 17.55 -1.30
C LEU A 659 32.96 17.66 -2.01
N PHE A 660 31.92 17.93 -1.25
CA PHE A 660 30.56 18.08 -1.77
C PHE A 660 30.20 19.55 -1.72
N LYS A 661 29.86 20.11 -2.88
CA LYS A 661 29.50 21.52 -3.04
C LYS A 661 28.05 21.61 -3.49
N VAL A 662 27.27 22.49 -2.86
CA VAL A 662 25.93 22.83 -3.32
C VAL A 662 25.82 24.34 -3.46
N THR A 663 25.51 24.81 -4.66
CA THR A 663 25.32 26.23 -4.98
C THR A 663 23.85 26.49 -5.24
N SER A 664 23.25 27.45 -4.53
CA SER A 664 21.89 27.89 -4.82
C SER A 664 21.91 28.86 -6.01
N GLU A 665 20.92 28.80 -6.90
CA GLU A 665 20.76 29.82 -7.95
C GLU A 665 20.46 31.22 -7.38
N GLU A 666 19.99 31.30 -6.13
CA GLU A 666 19.69 32.56 -5.43
C GLU A 666 20.94 33.17 -4.79
N ASP A 667 22.02 32.41 -4.65
CA ASP A 667 23.27 32.85 -4.02
C ASP A 667 24.46 32.06 -4.60
N VAL A 668 24.86 32.48 -5.81
CA VAL A 668 25.86 31.77 -6.63
C VAL A 668 27.28 31.91 -6.04
N ASP A 669 27.54 33.02 -5.36
CA ASP A 669 28.87 33.38 -4.84
C ASP A 669 29.20 32.69 -3.51
N ASN A 670 28.20 32.19 -2.78
CA ASN A 670 28.40 31.54 -1.48
C ASN A 670 28.00 30.05 -1.51
N PRO A 671 28.79 29.18 -2.14
CA PRO A 671 28.49 27.76 -2.22
C PRO A 671 28.66 27.05 -0.86
N ILE A 672 27.77 26.12 -0.57
CA ILE A 672 27.85 25.28 0.62
C ILE A 672 28.78 24.10 0.35
N ILE A 673 29.99 24.16 0.91
CA ILE A 673 30.99 23.09 0.79
C ILE A 673 31.08 22.30 2.10
N LYS A 674 30.93 20.97 2.04
CA LYS A 674 31.02 20.05 3.18
C LYS A 674 31.73 18.75 2.77
N ASN A 675 32.08 17.94 3.79
CA ASN A 675 32.71 16.63 3.63
C ASN A 675 31.72 15.48 3.33
N SER A 676 30.42 15.77 3.16
CA SER A 676 29.41 14.78 2.80
C SER A 676 28.20 15.42 2.10
N CYS A 677 27.53 14.68 1.21
CA CYS A 677 26.27 15.12 0.61
C CYS A 677 25.23 15.51 1.68
N THR A 678 25.14 14.71 2.74
CA THR A 678 24.20 14.93 3.85
C THR A 678 24.52 16.23 4.58
N GLY A 679 25.80 16.54 4.82
CA GLY A 679 26.21 17.79 5.46
C GLY A 679 25.73 19.03 4.70
N CYS A 680 25.86 19.06 3.38
CA CYS A 680 25.35 20.18 2.56
C CYS A 680 23.84 20.34 2.72
N TRP A 681 23.09 19.24 2.58
CA TRP A 681 21.63 19.29 2.61
C TRP A 681 21.04 19.50 4.01
N VAL A 682 21.73 19.09 5.07
CA VAL A 682 21.37 19.46 6.45
C VAL A 682 21.49 20.97 6.65
N HIS A 683 22.54 21.61 6.14
CA HIS A 683 22.68 23.06 6.23
C HIS A 683 21.50 23.78 5.54
N ILE A 684 21.19 23.38 4.31
CA ILE A 684 20.05 23.91 3.53
C ILE A 684 18.74 23.73 4.30
N TYR A 685 18.48 22.52 4.83
CA TYR A 685 17.24 22.25 5.56
C TYR A 685 17.15 23.01 6.89
N ASN A 686 18.25 23.21 7.60
CA ASN A 686 18.25 24.00 8.83
C ASN A 686 17.88 25.45 8.54
N ARG A 687 18.44 26.05 7.48
CA ARG A 687 18.04 27.40 7.02
C ARG A 687 16.56 27.45 6.62
N ILE A 688 16.07 26.46 5.87
CA ILE A 688 14.64 26.37 5.52
C ILE A 688 13.76 26.26 6.78
N ASN A 689 14.21 25.52 7.80
CA ASN A 689 13.50 25.32 9.06
C ASN A 689 13.49 26.59 9.92
N GLU A 690 14.56 27.40 9.87
CA GLU A 690 14.63 28.72 10.51
C GLU A 690 13.61 29.71 9.92
N LEU A 691 13.29 29.57 8.63
CA LEU A 691 12.26 30.35 7.94
C LEU A 691 10.82 29.92 8.23
N GLN A 692 10.60 28.80 8.96
CA GLN A 692 9.25 28.33 9.32
C GLN A 692 8.79 28.92 10.65
N GLU A 693 7.48 29.14 10.78
CA GLU A 693 6.87 29.55 12.06
C GLU A 693 6.98 28.45 13.12
N HIS A 694 6.94 27.19 12.70
CA HIS A 694 7.01 26.01 13.58
C HIS A 694 8.27 25.22 13.25
N LYS A 695 9.28 25.34 14.11
CA LYS A 695 10.59 24.71 13.93
C LYS A 695 10.52 23.21 14.24
N LYS A 696 10.96 22.37 13.32
CA LYS A 696 11.15 20.93 13.57
C LYS A 696 12.39 20.72 14.44
N SER A 697 12.28 19.87 15.47
CA SER A 697 13.37 19.59 16.42
C SER A 697 14.47 18.70 15.85
N LYS A 698 14.19 17.91 14.80
CA LYS A 698 15.16 17.05 14.12
C LYS A 698 14.91 17.02 12.61
N VAL A 699 15.98 17.14 11.82
CA VAL A 699 15.97 16.99 10.36
C VAL A 699 16.69 15.69 10.00
N THR A 700 15.99 14.76 9.34
CA THR A 700 16.59 13.53 8.78
C THR A 700 16.55 13.62 7.26
N ILE A 701 17.70 13.49 6.60
CA ILE A 701 17.82 13.63 5.15
C ILE A 701 18.83 12.64 4.58
N SER A 702 18.50 12.07 3.41
CA SER A 702 19.45 11.30 2.60
C SER A 702 20.12 12.24 1.60
N GLY A 703 21.33 12.70 1.90
CA GLY A 703 22.05 13.62 1.03
C GLY A 703 22.41 13.02 -0.33
N THR A 704 22.71 11.72 -0.38
CA THR A 704 23.07 11.03 -1.64
C THR A 704 21.88 10.93 -2.60
N ASP A 705 20.66 10.76 -2.08
CA ASP A 705 19.42 10.88 -2.85
C ASP A 705 19.26 12.30 -3.43
N ARG A 706 19.54 13.32 -2.61
CA ARG A 706 19.40 14.72 -3.02
C ARG A 706 20.38 15.12 -4.11
N PHE A 707 21.60 14.59 -4.09
CA PHE A 707 22.56 14.71 -5.18
C PHE A 707 22.16 13.93 -6.44
N GLY A 708 21.22 12.98 -6.34
CA GLY A 708 20.77 12.16 -7.47
C GLY A 708 21.56 10.86 -7.67
N LEU A 709 22.49 10.53 -6.78
CA LEU A 709 23.39 9.36 -6.89
C LEU A 709 22.67 8.03 -6.64
N LEU A 710 21.45 8.06 -6.07
CA LEU A 710 20.65 6.87 -5.80
C LEU A 710 19.65 6.53 -6.90
N GLU A 711 19.53 7.37 -7.93
CA GLU A 711 18.62 7.13 -9.05
C GLU A 711 19.11 5.96 -9.92
N ALA A 712 18.21 5.04 -10.27
CA ALA A 712 18.58 3.78 -10.91
C ALA A 712 19.34 3.96 -12.23
N ASN A 713 18.90 4.91 -13.07
CA ASN A 713 19.59 5.22 -14.33
C ASN A 713 20.95 5.87 -14.09
N VAL A 714 21.06 6.77 -13.12
CA VAL A 714 22.35 7.40 -12.77
C VAL A 714 23.32 6.34 -12.26
N GLN A 715 22.88 5.44 -11.37
CA GLN A 715 23.72 4.34 -10.87
C GLN A 715 24.21 3.41 -11.99
N ARG A 716 23.36 3.09 -12.98
CA ARG A 716 23.78 2.31 -14.16
C ARG A 716 24.91 3.00 -14.91
N TYR A 717 24.77 4.29 -15.20
CA TYR A 717 25.81 5.04 -15.88
C TYR A 717 27.08 5.15 -15.04
N LEU A 718 26.97 5.34 -13.72
CA LEU A 718 28.14 5.37 -12.83
C LEU A 718 28.88 4.03 -12.76
N GLU A 719 28.16 2.91 -12.81
CA GLU A 719 28.74 1.56 -12.83
C GLU A 719 29.43 1.21 -14.16
N GLU A 720 29.07 1.91 -15.23
CA GLU A 720 29.66 1.76 -16.55
C GLU A 720 30.82 2.75 -16.81
N LEU A 721 31.09 3.68 -15.89
CA LEU A 721 32.24 4.58 -16.00
C LEU A 721 33.56 3.80 -15.85
N PRO A 722 34.63 4.22 -16.55
CA PRO A 722 35.97 3.65 -16.34
C PRO A 722 36.39 3.72 -14.88
N ASN A 723 37.10 2.68 -14.39
CA ASN A 723 37.58 2.52 -13.01
C ASN A 723 36.50 2.21 -11.96
N ALA A 724 35.22 2.05 -12.34
CA ALA A 724 34.18 1.62 -11.41
C ALA A 724 34.50 0.24 -10.82
N GLU A 725 35.01 -0.68 -11.64
CA GLU A 725 35.43 -2.03 -11.25
C GLU A 725 36.59 -2.06 -10.25
N LEU A 726 37.40 -1.01 -10.22
CA LEU A 726 38.54 -0.87 -9.29
C LEU A 726 38.11 -0.37 -7.90
N CYS A 727 36.83 0.00 -7.72
CA CYS A 727 36.29 0.47 -6.45
C CYS A 727 36.00 -0.70 -5.48
N SER A 728 37.03 -1.14 -4.76
CA SER A 728 37.03 -2.36 -3.95
C SER A 728 35.90 -2.52 -2.93
N LYS A 729 35.33 -1.43 -2.38
CA LYS A 729 34.20 -1.52 -1.45
C LYS A 729 32.84 -1.57 -2.14
N TYR A 730 32.74 -1.10 -3.40
CA TYR A 730 31.46 -0.85 -4.06
C TYR A 730 30.82 -2.15 -4.58
N LYS A 731 29.55 -2.38 -4.25
CA LYS A 731 28.78 -3.54 -4.75
C LYS A 731 27.94 -3.13 -5.95
N PHE A 732 28.30 -3.65 -7.12
CA PHE A 732 27.55 -3.47 -8.36
C PHE A 732 26.12 -4.00 -8.24
N LYS A 733 25.15 -3.22 -8.74
CA LYS A 733 23.73 -3.55 -8.70
C LYS A 733 23.17 -3.89 -10.07
N TYR A 734 23.75 -3.32 -11.13
CA TYR A 734 23.22 -3.43 -12.49
C TYR A 734 24.18 -4.15 -13.45
N ARG A 735 25.46 -4.26 -13.09
CA ARG A 735 26.45 -5.09 -13.80
C ARG A 735 26.71 -6.39 -13.03
N SER A 736 26.63 -7.54 -13.70
CA SER A 736 27.20 -8.79 -13.21
C SER A 736 28.70 -8.79 -13.53
N VAL A 737 29.54 -8.40 -12.57
CA VAL A 737 30.99 -8.57 -12.73
C VAL A 737 31.29 -10.05 -12.49
N ALA A 738 31.79 -10.74 -13.52
CA ALA A 738 32.39 -12.06 -13.33
C ALA A 738 33.56 -11.88 -12.35
N GLN A 739 33.46 -12.47 -11.16
CA GLN A 739 34.60 -12.57 -10.27
C GLN A 739 35.49 -13.68 -10.84
N ASP A 740 36.47 -13.30 -11.65
CA ASP A 740 37.60 -14.19 -11.93
C ASP A 740 38.39 -14.33 -10.63
N PHE A 741 38.36 -15.54 -10.06
CA PHE A 741 39.22 -15.99 -8.97
C PHE A 741 40.50 -16.59 -9.54
#